data_AF-A0A3G2EA85-F1
#
_entry.id   AF-A0A3G2EA85-F1
#
_cell.length_a   1.000
_cell.length_b   1.000
_cell.length_c   1.000
_cell.angle_alpha   90.00
_cell.angle_beta   90.00
_cell.angle_gamma   90.00
#
_symmetry.space_group_name_H-M   'P 1'
#
loop_
_entity.id
_entity.type
_entity.pdbx_description
1 polymer ?
#
loop_
_entity_poly.entity_id
_entity_poly.type
_entity_poly.pdbx_seq_one_letter_code
_entity_poly.pdbx_strand_id
1 'polypeptide(L)'
;MSAFSPQEQKHLKEAAYSEFLRAKIKLAQRKGFDVPLADIHPGLKPHTRDIVRWALAGGQRAIFASFGLHKTSTNLEVMRQIGIHRPGLRLIVLPLGVRQEFIREAAKRFTGEYEVQVRFIRTDAEIDGQDVVYLTNYESVREGKIDVRKFRAVGLDEASVLRSYGSKTYQEFLPLFEQVEFKFVYTATPSPNRFKELIHYAGFLGVMDTGQALTRFFQRDSEKAGNLTLYPHKEQEFWLWVASWAVFIQRPSDLGHSDDGYDLPALDVRFHEVPSNYSTAGAEKNGQGLLIPNVAMGLSAAAGEKRDSMAARVAKVAEIMAADPDDHFLIWHDLEDERHAIQTAVPGVVSVWGTQDLDQREQRIADFSDGKIKDLSTKPIIAGSGCNFQVHCHREIFAGIGFKFNDFIQAIHRVQRFQQQHAVRIDIIHTEVERKVLADLMEKWRRHDEMQETMGKIIRAYGLDQLSMQDSLARTIGVERAVVAGERFSVANNDCVLEAMQQPDNSVGMIITSVPFANHYEYTPSYNDFGHTQDNDHFWAQMDFLTPELLRILQPGRIYACHVKDRINFGNVTGAGIPTVSPFHAEALFHGIKHGFDYMGMITVVTDVVRENNQTYRLGYSEVCKDGTKMGVGSPEYILLFHKPQTDRSRGYADVPVTKAKPMCLDDAGDRIPFDRKAAPIPGTGYSVARWQVDAHAFWRSSGDRMLGAAELASFGPGKLAKLFTSMSLENVYNYEYHVEVGEALLAGKALPADYLSLAPGSADPAVWHDIVRMRTLNGEQSARAVEKHVCPFQIDIVDRLIGRYSNPSEVIYDPFCGLGTVPVRAMKLGRQGCGSELNPAYFADQVHYCQAMEREVSMPTLFDMELMDEENAK
;
A
#
# COMPACT_ATOMS: atom_id res chain seq x y z
N MET A 1 43.34 -1.32 19.46
CA MET A 1 42.65 -2.58 19.78
C MET A 1 41.38 -2.22 20.52
N SER A 2 40.23 -2.69 20.06
CA SER A 2 38.94 -2.48 20.71
C SER A 2 38.95 -3.06 22.13
N ALA A 3 38.35 -2.37 23.10
CA ALA A 3 38.25 -2.81 24.49
C ALA A 3 37.30 -4.01 24.69
N PHE A 4 36.61 -4.46 23.62
CA PHE A 4 35.61 -5.53 23.63
C PHE A 4 36.11 -6.77 22.90
N SER A 5 35.84 -7.96 23.44
CA SER A 5 36.03 -9.25 22.77
C SER A 5 35.19 -9.37 21.49
N PRO A 6 35.54 -10.26 20.54
CA PRO A 6 34.75 -10.47 19.33
C PRO A 6 33.28 -10.82 19.60
N GLN A 7 33.00 -11.56 20.68
CA GLN A 7 31.65 -11.94 21.07
C GLN A 7 30.87 -10.74 21.66
N GLU A 8 31.52 -9.87 22.44
CA GLU A 8 30.90 -8.62 22.91
C GLU A 8 30.62 -7.65 21.77
N GLN A 9 31.54 -7.54 20.79
CA GLN A 9 31.31 -6.72 19.59
C GLN A 9 30.12 -7.22 18.76
N LYS A 10 29.96 -8.54 18.64
CA LYS A 10 28.80 -9.13 17.97
C LYS A 10 27.50 -8.77 18.69
N HIS A 11 27.42 -8.95 20.01
CA HIS A 11 26.23 -8.57 20.78
C HIS A 11 25.91 -7.07 20.69
N LEU A 12 26.92 -6.19 20.69
CA LEU A 12 26.71 -4.75 20.53
C LEU A 12 26.11 -4.41 19.15
N LYS A 13 26.57 -5.07 18.08
CA LYS A 13 26.00 -4.91 16.73
C LYS A 13 24.57 -5.44 16.66
N GLU A 14 24.30 -6.62 17.23
CA GLU A 14 22.96 -7.19 17.29
C GLU A 14 21.98 -6.29 18.07
N ALA A 15 22.44 -5.71 19.19
CA ALA A 15 21.65 -4.75 19.97
C ALA A 15 21.35 -3.47 19.17
N ALA A 16 22.35 -2.89 18.51
CA ALA A 16 22.19 -1.71 17.66
C ALA A 16 21.25 -1.99 16.46
N TYR A 17 21.34 -3.17 15.85
CA TYR A 17 20.43 -3.59 14.78
C TYR A 17 19.00 -3.78 15.31
N SER A 18 18.83 -4.41 16.48
CA SER A 18 17.52 -4.56 17.12
C SER A 18 16.88 -3.20 17.43
N GLU A 19 17.66 -2.22 17.91
CA GLU A 19 17.20 -0.85 18.13
C GLU A 19 16.78 -0.18 16.81
N PHE A 20 17.57 -0.34 15.76
CA PHE A 20 17.22 0.15 14.42
C PHE A 20 15.89 -0.44 13.92
N LEU A 21 15.69 -1.76 14.06
CA LEU A 21 14.44 -2.42 13.68
C LEU A 21 13.24 -1.94 14.50
N ARG A 22 13.41 -1.73 15.82
CA ARG A 22 12.35 -1.17 16.67
C ARG A 22 11.96 0.25 16.26
N ALA A 23 12.92 1.05 15.78
CA ALA A 23 12.67 2.41 15.30
C ALA A 23 11.83 2.45 14.01
N LYS A 24 11.73 1.34 13.27
CA LYS A 24 10.84 1.21 12.10
C LYS A 24 9.36 1.14 12.48
N ILE A 25 9.03 0.82 13.73
CA ILE A 25 7.65 0.80 14.22
C ILE A 25 7.16 2.25 14.34
N LYS A 26 6.26 2.66 13.44
CA LYS A 26 5.71 4.03 13.38
C LYS A 26 4.33 4.08 14.02
N LEU A 27 4.28 4.14 15.35
CA LEU A 27 3.06 4.50 16.07
C LEU A 27 2.90 6.01 16.19
N ALA A 28 1.68 6.45 16.48
CA ALA A 28 1.38 7.86 16.64
C ALA A 28 2.15 8.47 17.82
N GLN A 29 2.88 9.55 17.56
CA GLN A 29 3.64 10.25 18.58
C GLN A 29 2.74 10.85 19.67
N ARG A 30 3.31 11.00 20.86
CA ARG A 30 2.72 11.82 21.94
C ARG A 30 3.25 13.24 21.80
N LYS A 31 2.48 14.12 21.16
CA LYS A 31 2.84 15.53 20.96
C LYS A 31 2.10 16.48 21.92
N GLY A 32 1.30 15.92 22.82
CA GLY A 32 0.45 16.68 23.72
C GLY A 32 1.05 16.86 25.11
N PHE A 33 0.20 16.78 26.13
CA PHE A 33 0.59 16.95 27.53
C PHE A 33 -0.32 16.15 28.46
N ASP A 34 0.23 15.71 29.59
CA ASP A 34 -0.52 14.97 30.59
C ASP A 34 -1.38 15.91 31.44
N VAL A 35 -2.63 15.51 31.66
CA VAL A 35 -3.57 16.20 32.55
C VAL A 35 -4.06 15.23 33.62
N PRO A 36 -3.94 15.57 34.91
CA PRO A 36 -4.52 14.79 36.00
C PRO A 36 -6.04 14.62 35.81
N LEU A 37 -6.56 13.42 36.09
CA LEU A 37 -8.00 13.15 36.01
C LEU A 37 -8.83 14.11 36.87
N ALA A 38 -8.26 14.64 37.96
CA ALA A 38 -8.91 15.59 38.87
C ALA A 38 -9.19 16.96 38.22
N ASP A 39 -8.38 17.36 37.24
CA ASP A 39 -8.52 18.65 36.55
C ASP A 39 -9.58 18.58 35.45
N ILE A 40 -9.90 17.35 35.02
CA ILE A 40 -10.95 17.06 34.03
C ILE A 40 -12.31 17.15 34.69
N HIS A 41 -13.24 17.83 34.01
CA HIS A 41 -14.59 18.13 34.52
C HIS A 41 -15.26 16.88 35.16
N PRO A 42 -15.58 16.90 36.47
CA PRO A 42 -16.02 15.71 37.22
C PRO A 42 -17.41 15.23 36.82
N GLY A 43 -18.27 16.11 36.31
CA GLY A 43 -19.58 15.77 35.74
C GLY A 43 -19.55 15.04 34.38
N LEU A 44 -18.37 14.81 33.79
CA LEU A 44 -18.25 13.97 32.61
C LEU A 44 -18.26 12.49 33.00
N LYS A 45 -18.76 11.64 32.08
CA LYS A 45 -18.81 10.20 32.29
C LYS A 45 -17.38 9.62 32.37
N PRO A 46 -17.15 8.52 33.11
CA PRO A 46 -15.81 7.96 33.29
C PRO A 46 -15.04 7.70 31.99
N HIS A 47 -15.67 7.03 31.02
CA HIS A 47 -15.06 6.79 29.69
C HIS A 47 -14.71 8.08 28.96
N THR A 48 -15.54 9.13 29.07
CA THR A 48 -15.25 10.45 28.48
C THR A 48 -14.00 11.07 29.10
N ARG A 49 -13.81 10.96 30.42
CA ARG A 49 -12.65 11.51 31.12
C ARG A 49 -11.35 10.80 30.70
N ASP A 50 -11.40 9.49 30.50
CA ASP A 50 -10.27 8.72 29.99
C ASP A 50 -9.91 9.12 28.55
N ILE A 51 -10.91 9.30 27.69
CA ILE A 51 -10.70 9.75 26.30
C ILE A 51 -10.11 11.16 26.27
N VAL A 52 -10.59 12.09 27.10
CA VAL A 52 -10.04 13.45 27.21
C VAL A 52 -8.56 13.39 27.58
N ARG A 53 -8.21 12.64 28.63
CA ARG A 53 -6.82 12.49 29.08
C ARG A 53 -5.93 11.91 27.98
N TRP A 54 -6.39 10.86 27.30
CA TRP A 54 -5.67 10.24 26.19
C TRP A 54 -5.52 11.18 24.99
N ALA A 55 -6.57 11.92 24.64
CA ALA A 55 -6.55 12.89 23.55
C ALA A 55 -5.54 14.01 23.82
N LEU A 56 -5.52 14.54 25.04
CA LEU A 56 -4.61 15.60 25.49
C LEU A 56 -3.16 15.12 25.53
N ALA A 57 -2.88 13.92 26.07
CA ALA A 57 -1.53 13.34 26.06
C ALA A 57 -1.02 13.10 24.63
N GLY A 58 -1.92 12.71 23.73
CA GLY A 58 -1.61 12.48 22.32
C GLY A 58 -1.38 13.75 21.51
N GLY A 59 -2.17 14.79 21.78
CA GLY A 59 -2.18 16.09 21.08
C GLY A 59 -2.78 16.07 19.67
N GLN A 60 -2.66 14.95 18.96
CA GLN A 60 -3.19 14.74 17.60
C GLN A 60 -3.94 13.40 17.56
N ARG A 61 -5.27 13.41 17.77
CA ARG A 61 -6.06 12.18 17.97
C ARG A 61 -7.43 12.20 17.29
N ALA A 62 -7.88 11.02 16.88
CA ALA A 62 -9.26 10.81 16.42
C ALA A 62 -10.09 10.12 17.51
N ILE A 63 -11.27 10.68 17.77
CA ILE A 63 -12.25 10.16 18.70
C ILE A 63 -13.43 9.66 17.86
N PHE A 64 -13.45 8.36 17.63
CA PHE A 64 -14.54 7.67 16.97
C PHE A 64 -15.43 7.02 18.01
N ALA A 65 -16.47 7.74 18.41
CA ALA A 65 -17.37 7.30 19.46
C ALA A 65 -18.78 7.12 18.90
N SER A 66 -19.37 5.96 19.16
CA SER A 66 -20.75 5.65 18.79
C SER A 66 -21.74 6.73 19.26
N PHE A 67 -22.88 6.79 18.57
CA PHE A 67 -23.89 7.80 18.81
C PHE A 67 -24.34 7.82 20.28
N GLY A 68 -24.31 8.99 20.91
CA GLY A 68 -24.71 9.18 22.30
C GLY A 68 -23.59 9.04 23.34
N LEU A 69 -22.36 8.69 22.96
CA LEU A 69 -21.20 8.63 23.87
C LEU A 69 -20.52 9.99 24.13
N HIS A 70 -21.31 11.06 24.25
CA HIS A 70 -20.84 12.38 24.71
C HIS A 70 -19.63 13.00 23.95
N LYS A 71 -19.58 12.83 22.62
CA LYS A 71 -18.54 13.44 21.76
C LYS A 71 -18.42 14.96 21.94
N THR A 72 -19.55 15.66 21.94
CA THR A 72 -19.63 17.12 22.09
C THR A 72 -19.02 17.58 23.40
N SER A 73 -19.36 16.91 24.52
CA SER A 73 -18.77 17.20 25.84
C SER A 73 -17.27 16.87 25.87
N THR A 74 -16.85 15.79 25.21
CA THR A 74 -15.42 15.41 25.07
C THR A 74 -14.64 16.52 24.36
N ASN A 75 -15.15 17.02 23.24
CA ASN A 75 -14.50 18.04 22.43
C ASN A 75 -14.36 19.37 23.19
N LEU A 76 -15.44 19.83 23.84
CA LEU A 76 -15.42 21.05 24.66
C LEU A 76 -14.40 20.96 25.80
N GLU A 77 -14.33 19.83 26.49
CA GLU A 77 -13.39 19.64 27.59
C GLU A 77 -11.93 19.60 27.10
N VAL A 78 -11.64 18.93 25.97
CA VAL A 78 -10.31 18.96 25.34
C VAL A 78 -9.91 20.40 25.02
N MET A 79 -10.81 21.19 24.42
CA MET A 79 -10.53 22.60 24.11
C MET A 79 -10.34 23.45 25.38
N ARG A 80 -11.10 23.19 26.45
CA ARG A 80 -10.94 23.88 27.74
C ARG A 80 -9.56 23.63 28.33
N GLN A 81 -9.15 22.37 28.42
CA GLN A 81 -7.85 21.97 28.98
C GLN A 81 -6.68 22.53 28.17
N ILE A 82 -6.78 22.54 26.83
CA ILE A 82 -5.77 23.19 25.99
C ILE A 82 -5.68 24.69 26.30
N GLY A 83 -6.80 25.38 26.48
CA GLY A 83 -6.77 26.81 26.84
C GLY A 83 -6.08 27.10 28.16
N ILE A 84 -6.21 26.20 29.14
CA ILE A 84 -5.60 26.32 30.47
C ILE A 84 -4.09 26.06 30.40
N HIS A 85 -3.68 24.94 29.81
CA HIS A 85 -2.28 24.49 29.85
C HIS A 85 -1.42 25.05 28.70
N ARG A 86 -2.04 25.39 27.57
CA ARG A 86 -1.41 25.86 26.33
C ARG A 86 -2.23 27.00 25.72
N PRO A 87 -2.20 28.21 26.33
CA PRO A 87 -3.00 29.33 25.86
C PRO A 87 -2.82 29.62 24.36
N GLY A 88 -3.92 29.97 23.71
CA GLY A 88 -4.01 30.24 22.28
C GLY A 88 -5.44 30.13 21.76
N LEU A 89 -5.65 30.56 20.52
CA LEU A 89 -6.96 30.48 19.85
C LEU A 89 -7.33 29.01 19.59
N ARG A 90 -8.60 28.66 19.82
CA ARG A 90 -9.14 27.30 19.69
C ARG A 90 -10.36 27.30 18.78
N LEU A 91 -10.40 26.40 17.81
CA LEU A 91 -11.45 26.31 16.80
C LEU A 91 -12.10 24.93 16.75
N ILE A 92 -13.42 24.90 16.61
CA ILE A 92 -14.17 23.70 16.26
C ILE A 92 -14.85 23.96 14.91
N VAL A 93 -14.52 23.16 13.91
CA VAL A 93 -15.15 23.19 12.60
C VAL A 93 -16.23 22.12 12.57
N LEU A 94 -17.48 22.51 12.33
CA LEU A 94 -18.64 21.64 12.44
C LEU A 94 -19.66 21.88 11.30
N PRO A 95 -20.51 20.89 10.97
CA PRO A 95 -21.66 21.13 10.11
C PRO A 95 -22.61 22.13 10.78
N LEU A 96 -23.19 23.06 10.01
CA LEU A 96 -24.03 24.14 10.56
C LEU A 96 -25.16 23.63 11.49
N GLY A 97 -25.77 22.49 11.16
CA GLY A 97 -26.85 21.88 11.97
C GLY A 97 -26.44 21.41 13.37
N VAL A 98 -25.14 21.26 13.67
CA VAL A 98 -24.62 20.84 14.99
C VAL A 98 -24.36 22.04 15.91
N ARG A 99 -24.33 23.27 15.38
CA ARG A 99 -23.96 24.50 16.12
C ARG A 99 -24.73 24.64 17.44
N GLN A 100 -26.03 24.43 17.41
CA GLN A 100 -26.90 24.58 18.59
C GLN A 100 -26.61 23.52 19.66
N GLU A 101 -26.16 22.32 19.27
CA GLU A 101 -25.78 21.26 20.20
C GLU A 101 -24.60 21.71 21.07
N PHE A 102 -23.56 22.28 20.46
CA PHE A 102 -22.38 22.79 21.17
C PHE A 102 -22.74 23.94 22.13
N ILE A 103 -23.58 24.88 21.67
CA ILE A 103 -24.02 26.02 22.50
C ILE A 103 -24.82 25.53 23.71
N ARG A 104 -25.79 24.62 23.49
CA ARG A 104 -26.62 24.06 24.57
C ARG A 104 -25.80 23.24 25.55
N GLU A 105 -24.86 22.42 25.05
CA GLU A 105 -24.03 21.56 25.90
C GLU A 105 -23.06 22.40 26.76
N ALA A 106 -22.45 23.44 26.20
CA ALA A 106 -21.65 24.40 26.94
C ALA A 106 -22.47 25.07 28.05
N ALA A 107 -23.63 25.63 27.73
CA ALA A 107 -24.49 26.31 28.72
C ALA A 107 -25.04 25.38 29.80
N LYS A 108 -25.33 24.11 29.46
CA LYS A 108 -25.93 23.14 30.39
C LYS A 108 -24.90 22.51 31.33
N ARG A 109 -23.72 22.16 30.81
CA ARG A 109 -22.75 21.31 31.54
C ARG A 109 -21.51 22.07 31.99
N PHE A 110 -21.05 23.07 31.23
CA PHE A 110 -19.82 23.80 31.50
C PHE A 110 -20.14 25.15 32.14
N THR A 111 -20.38 25.15 33.45
CA THR A 111 -20.74 26.33 34.26
C THR A 111 -19.81 26.48 35.47
N GLY A 112 -19.81 27.66 36.10
CA GLY A 112 -19.00 27.92 37.29
C GLY A 112 -17.49 27.85 37.00
N GLU A 113 -16.74 27.10 37.81
CA GLU A 113 -15.28 26.97 37.66
C GLU A 113 -14.86 26.22 36.38
N TYR A 114 -15.78 25.53 35.71
CA TYR A 114 -15.54 24.80 34.47
C TYR A 114 -16.18 25.47 33.25
N GLU A 115 -16.48 26.77 33.32
CA GLU A 115 -17.13 27.50 32.24
C GLU A 115 -16.38 27.37 30.90
N VAL A 116 -17.13 27.13 29.83
CA VAL A 116 -16.62 27.17 28.45
C VAL A 116 -17.48 28.11 27.64
N GLN A 117 -16.90 29.24 27.22
CA GLN A 117 -17.56 30.17 26.33
C GLN A 117 -17.37 29.73 24.89
N VAL A 118 -18.47 29.60 24.15
CA VAL A 118 -18.46 29.24 22.74
C VAL A 118 -19.04 30.36 21.89
N ARG A 119 -18.45 30.62 20.72
CA ARG A 119 -18.97 31.61 19.78
C ARG A 119 -18.84 31.14 18.34
N PHE A 120 -19.92 31.22 17.58
CA PHE A 120 -19.90 30.95 16.14
C PHE A 120 -19.39 32.17 15.36
N ILE A 121 -18.42 31.97 14.48
CA ILE A 121 -17.82 32.99 13.62
C ILE A 121 -17.85 32.58 12.15
N ARG A 122 -18.01 33.55 11.26
CA ARG A 122 -17.99 33.34 9.80
C ARG A 122 -16.70 33.83 9.17
N THR A 123 -16.05 34.81 9.80
CA THR A 123 -14.84 35.49 9.34
C THR A 123 -13.87 35.76 10.48
N ASP A 124 -12.59 35.92 10.17
CA ASP A 124 -11.55 36.23 11.16
C ASP A 124 -11.77 37.55 11.92
N ALA A 125 -12.55 38.48 11.36
CA ALA A 125 -12.85 39.77 11.99
C ALA A 125 -13.72 39.65 13.26
N GLU A 126 -14.37 38.50 13.46
CA GLU A 126 -15.23 38.22 14.61
C GLU A 126 -14.48 37.58 15.79
N ILE A 127 -13.16 37.36 15.63
CA ILE A 127 -12.27 36.86 16.69
C ILE A 127 -11.92 38.02 17.62
N ASP A 128 -12.24 37.87 18.91
CA ASP A 128 -12.19 38.94 19.91
C ASP A 128 -11.41 38.59 21.20
N GLY A 129 -10.94 37.35 21.37
CA GLY A 129 -10.19 36.94 22.55
C GLY A 129 -9.70 35.49 22.51
N GLN A 130 -8.89 35.08 23.48
CA GLN A 130 -8.37 33.71 23.59
C GLN A 130 -9.16 32.84 24.57
N ASP A 131 -10.00 33.44 25.41
CA ASP A 131 -10.80 32.73 26.42
C ASP A 131 -11.99 31.96 25.81
N VAL A 132 -12.37 32.32 24.58
CA VAL A 132 -13.50 31.75 23.84
C VAL A 132 -13.04 30.58 22.96
N VAL A 133 -13.87 29.54 22.90
CA VAL A 133 -13.76 28.48 21.90
C VAL A 133 -14.62 28.87 20.68
N TYR A 134 -13.98 29.07 19.54
CA TYR A 134 -14.68 29.48 18.33
C TYR A 134 -15.27 28.28 17.60
N LEU A 135 -16.47 28.46 17.06
CA LEU A 135 -17.17 27.49 16.21
C LEU A 135 -17.25 28.06 14.79
N THR A 136 -17.04 27.24 13.77
CA THR A 136 -17.24 27.66 12.37
C THR A 136 -17.70 26.50 11.50
N ASN A 137 -18.05 26.78 10.24
CA ASN A 137 -18.42 25.75 9.26
C ASN A 137 -17.27 25.41 8.31
N TYR A 138 -17.38 24.28 7.61
CA TYR A 138 -16.37 23.84 6.66
C TYR A 138 -16.22 24.81 5.47
N GLU A 139 -17.31 25.47 5.05
CA GLU A 139 -17.31 26.42 3.95
C GLU A 139 -16.45 27.65 4.26
N SER A 140 -16.55 28.25 5.44
CA SER A 140 -15.78 29.42 5.85
C SER A 140 -14.27 29.15 5.85
N VAL A 141 -13.85 27.95 6.26
CA VAL A 141 -12.44 27.55 6.20
C VAL A 141 -11.99 27.35 4.75
N ARG A 142 -12.80 26.63 3.94
CA ARG A 142 -12.48 26.35 2.53
C ARG A 142 -12.38 27.62 1.68
N GLU A 143 -13.23 28.60 1.93
CA GLU A 143 -13.25 29.88 1.21
C GLU A 143 -12.17 30.86 1.71
N GLY A 144 -11.36 30.46 2.70
CA GLY A 144 -10.29 31.29 3.27
C GLY A 144 -10.80 32.48 4.10
N LYS A 145 -12.08 32.46 4.51
CA LYS A 145 -12.65 33.48 5.41
C LYS A 145 -12.15 33.33 6.85
N ILE A 146 -11.77 32.10 7.21
CA ILE A 146 -11.15 31.75 8.49
C ILE A 146 -9.76 31.20 8.22
N ASP A 147 -8.73 31.85 8.75
CA ASP A 147 -7.36 31.36 8.67
C ASP A 147 -7.04 30.44 9.85
N VAL A 148 -7.12 29.13 9.61
CA VAL A 148 -6.88 28.11 10.64
C VAL A 148 -5.46 28.13 11.23
N ARG A 149 -4.49 28.75 10.55
CA ARG A 149 -3.10 28.89 11.05
C ARG A 149 -3.01 29.82 12.26
N LYS A 150 -4.02 30.65 12.50
CA LYS A 150 -4.12 31.50 13.71
C LYS A 150 -4.46 30.69 14.95
N PHE A 151 -5.01 29.48 14.78
CA PHE A 151 -5.51 28.66 15.86
C PHE A 151 -4.46 27.63 16.29
N ARG A 152 -4.28 27.54 17.61
CA ARG A 152 -3.37 26.58 18.24
C ARG A 152 -3.96 25.17 18.25
N ALA A 153 -5.28 25.08 18.41
CA ALA A 153 -6.01 23.83 18.42
C ALA A 153 -7.21 23.88 17.48
N VAL A 154 -7.38 22.81 16.69
CA VAL A 154 -8.54 22.63 15.83
C VAL A 154 -9.17 21.26 16.00
N GLY A 155 -10.47 21.23 16.24
CA GLY A 155 -11.30 20.02 16.26
C GLY A 155 -12.24 19.99 15.06
N LEU A 156 -12.23 18.91 14.30
CA LEU A 156 -13.19 18.66 13.23
C LEU A 156 -14.32 17.75 13.72
N ASP A 157 -15.54 18.27 13.78
CA ASP A 157 -16.73 17.46 14.06
C ASP A 157 -17.37 16.98 12.75
N GLU A 158 -17.74 15.70 12.69
CA GLU A 158 -18.30 15.03 11.52
C GLU A 158 -17.57 15.38 10.21
N ALA A 159 -16.26 15.09 10.19
CA ALA A 159 -15.29 15.38 9.13
C ALA A 159 -15.52 14.59 7.83
N SER A 160 -16.73 14.69 7.28
CA SER A 160 -17.16 14.16 5.99
C SER A 160 -16.39 14.76 4.81
N VAL A 161 -15.88 15.99 4.96
CA VAL A 161 -15.01 16.65 3.97
C VAL A 161 -13.72 15.87 3.67
N LEU A 162 -13.23 15.07 4.64
CA LEU A 162 -12.01 14.28 4.50
C LEU A 162 -12.22 12.95 3.73
N ARG A 163 -13.46 12.65 3.29
CA ARG A 163 -13.82 11.37 2.67
C ARG A 163 -13.69 11.34 1.14
N SER A 164 -13.77 12.49 0.46
CA SER A 164 -13.80 12.56 -1.01
C SER A 164 -12.42 12.77 -1.64
N TYR A 165 -11.68 11.66 -1.77
CA TYR A 165 -10.41 11.59 -2.52
C TYR A 165 -10.57 12.14 -3.96
N GLY A 166 -9.62 12.97 -4.39
CA GLY A 166 -9.53 13.49 -5.76
C GLY A 166 -10.33 14.77 -6.05
N SER A 167 -11.09 15.28 -5.07
CA SER A 167 -11.63 16.64 -5.21
C SER A 167 -10.51 17.66 -5.00
N LYS A 168 -10.44 18.69 -5.85
CA LYS A 168 -9.49 19.83 -5.72
C LYS A 168 -9.54 20.42 -4.30
N THR A 169 -10.73 20.41 -3.70
CA THR A 169 -10.99 20.79 -2.31
C THR A 169 -10.20 19.98 -1.28
N TYR A 170 -10.05 18.67 -1.41
CA TYR A 170 -9.32 17.84 -0.42
C TYR A 170 -7.82 18.18 -0.42
N GLN A 171 -7.23 18.35 -1.61
CA GLN A 171 -5.81 18.68 -1.78
C GLN A 171 -5.47 20.07 -1.25
N GLU A 172 -6.40 21.02 -1.35
CA GLU A 172 -6.23 22.38 -0.82
C GLU A 172 -6.51 22.46 0.70
N PHE A 173 -7.37 21.60 1.25
CA PHE A 173 -7.82 21.69 2.64
C PHE A 173 -6.79 21.17 3.66
N LEU A 174 -6.15 20.03 3.42
CA LEU A 174 -5.20 19.44 4.38
C LEU A 174 -3.97 20.32 4.68
N PRO A 175 -3.30 20.94 3.68
CA PRO A 175 -2.13 21.78 3.93
C PRO A 175 -2.42 22.98 4.85
N LEU A 176 -3.67 23.45 4.91
CA LEU A 176 -4.06 24.56 5.79
C LEU A 176 -3.80 24.25 7.27
N PHE A 177 -3.90 22.98 7.67
CA PHE A 177 -3.79 22.54 9.07
C PHE A 177 -2.38 22.07 9.44
N GLU A 178 -1.40 22.16 8.55
CA GLU A 178 -0.05 21.64 8.79
C GLU A 178 0.62 22.29 10.02
N GLN A 179 0.40 23.60 10.22
CA GLN A 179 0.98 24.38 11.32
C GLN A 179 0.18 24.30 12.64
N VAL A 180 -0.98 23.65 12.65
CA VAL A 180 -1.82 23.54 13.85
C VAL A 180 -1.20 22.50 14.81
N GLU A 181 -0.90 22.94 16.03
CA GLU A 181 -0.25 22.13 17.06
C GLU A 181 -1.16 20.96 17.49
N PHE A 182 -2.39 21.27 17.90
CA PHE A 182 -3.36 20.29 18.39
C PHE A 182 -4.47 20.04 17.38
N LYS A 183 -4.64 18.78 16.95
CA LYS A 183 -5.59 18.41 15.89
C LYS A 183 -6.45 17.26 16.33
N PHE A 184 -7.76 17.42 16.22
CA PHE A 184 -8.72 16.40 16.63
C PHE A 184 -9.78 16.13 15.57
N VAL A 185 -10.24 14.89 15.51
CA VAL A 185 -11.37 14.48 14.68
C VAL A 185 -12.40 13.80 15.56
N TYR A 186 -13.66 14.17 15.44
CA TYR A 186 -14.78 13.58 16.15
C TYR A 186 -15.81 13.07 15.14
N THR A 187 -16.08 11.75 15.12
CA THR A 187 -17.15 11.20 14.28
C THR A 187 -17.72 9.92 14.89
N ALA A 188 -18.98 9.61 14.63
CA ALA A 188 -19.56 8.33 15.03
C ALA A 188 -19.39 7.25 13.95
N THR A 189 -19.25 7.68 12.69
CA THR A 189 -19.13 6.78 11.55
C THR A 189 -17.87 7.12 10.77
N PRO A 190 -16.69 6.69 11.22
CA PRO A 190 -15.50 6.72 10.36
C PRO A 190 -15.83 5.79 9.18
N SER A 191 -16.19 6.34 8.02
CA SER A 191 -16.81 5.59 6.92
C SER A 191 -15.79 4.59 6.35
N PRO A 192 -15.86 3.31 6.75
CA PRO A 192 -14.69 2.45 6.69
C PRO A 192 -14.73 1.48 5.52
N ASN A 193 -15.81 1.55 4.72
CA ASN A 193 -15.98 0.76 3.49
C ASN A 193 -14.85 1.02 2.47
N ARG A 194 -14.01 2.01 2.72
CA ARG A 194 -12.72 2.22 2.08
C ARG A 194 -11.72 2.52 3.19
N PHE A 195 -10.87 1.57 3.57
CA PHE A 195 -9.75 1.79 4.51
C PHE A 195 -8.94 3.07 4.21
N LYS A 196 -8.94 3.53 2.95
CA LYS A 196 -8.43 4.84 2.51
C LYS A 196 -8.93 6.03 3.34
N GLU A 197 -10.17 6.02 3.81
CA GLU A 197 -10.70 7.13 4.62
C GLU A 197 -9.99 7.24 5.98
N LEU A 198 -9.61 6.10 6.58
CA LEU A 198 -8.79 6.10 7.81
C LEU A 198 -7.41 6.69 7.57
N ILE A 199 -6.82 6.41 6.41
CA ILE A 199 -5.54 7.00 6.01
C ILE A 199 -5.65 8.53 5.90
N HIS A 200 -6.76 9.06 5.40
CA HIS A 200 -6.95 10.51 5.30
C HIS A 200 -7.06 11.17 6.69
N TYR A 201 -7.72 10.51 7.64
CA TYR A 201 -7.71 10.97 9.03
C TYR A 201 -6.29 10.98 9.60
N ALA A 202 -5.49 9.93 9.35
CA ALA A 202 -4.09 9.90 9.75
C ALA A 202 -3.25 11.01 9.10
N GLY A 203 -3.51 11.32 7.82
CA GLY A 203 -2.88 12.43 7.09
C GLY A 203 -3.21 13.79 7.71
N PHE A 204 -4.48 14.07 8.00
CA PHE A 204 -4.91 15.29 8.70
C PHE A 204 -4.24 15.43 10.07
N LEU A 205 -4.23 14.35 10.86
CA LEU A 205 -3.61 14.34 12.18
C LEU A 205 -2.09 14.49 12.10
N GLY A 206 -1.45 14.23 10.96
CA GLY A 206 0.00 14.26 10.80
C GLY A 206 0.69 13.02 11.40
N VAL A 207 0.00 11.88 11.39
CA VAL A 207 0.52 10.59 11.87
C VAL A 207 1.39 9.93 10.80
N MET A 208 0.92 9.90 9.55
CA MET A 208 1.63 9.36 8.39
C MET A 208 1.12 10.06 7.13
N ASP A 209 2.00 10.27 6.15
CA ASP A 209 1.59 10.76 4.83
C ASP A 209 0.62 9.75 4.16
N THR A 210 -0.35 10.28 3.41
CA THR A 210 -1.38 9.44 2.75
C THR A 210 -0.76 8.54 1.68
N GLY A 211 0.20 9.03 0.90
CA GLY A 211 0.91 8.25 -0.11
C GLY A 211 1.73 7.13 0.52
N GLN A 212 2.45 7.44 1.60
CA GLN A 212 3.23 6.46 2.35
C GLN A 212 2.34 5.34 2.94
N ALA A 213 1.25 5.69 3.60
CA ALA A 213 0.33 4.71 4.18
C ALA A 213 -0.34 3.82 3.12
N LEU A 214 -0.61 4.37 1.93
CA LEU A 214 -1.13 3.60 0.80
C LEU A 214 -0.13 2.54 0.33
N THR A 215 1.13 2.91 0.14
CA THR A 215 2.18 1.97 -0.27
C THR A 215 2.44 0.90 0.80
N ARG A 216 2.42 1.30 2.08
CA ARG A 216 2.71 0.40 3.22
C ARG A 216 1.63 -0.67 3.43
N PHE A 217 0.36 -0.30 3.36
CA PHE A 217 -0.73 -1.19 3.78
C PHE A 217 -1.53 -1.79 2.61
N PHE A 218 -1.46 -1.24 1.40
CA PHE A 218 -2.40 -1.61 0.32
C PHE A 218 -1.71 -2.14 -0.94
N GLN A 219 -2.32 -3.18 -1.51
CA GLN A 219 -1.97 -3.71 -2.82
C GLN A 219 -2.72 -2.95 -3.92
N ARG A 220 -2.02 -2.65 -5.03
CA ARG A 220 -2.64 -2.14 -6.27
C ARG A 220 -3.26 -3.28 -7.07
N ASP A 221 -4.56 -3.18 -7.33
CA ASP A 221 -5.26 -4.00 -8.32
C ASP A 221 -4.76 -3.63 -9.74
N SER A 222 -4.22 -4.61 -10.46
CA SER A 222 -3.66 -4.44 -11.80
C SER A 222 -4.71 -4.23 -12.90
N GLU A 223 -5.99 -4.56 -12.64
CA GLU A 223 -7.07 -4.47 -13.63
C GLU A 223 -7.96 -3.23 -13.43
N LYS A 224 -8.09 -2.75 -12.19
CA LYS A 224 -8.91 -1.56 -11.86
C LYS A 224 -8.11 -0.55 -11.04
N ALA A 225 -7.52 0.42 -11.74
CA ALA A 225 -6.87 1.58 -11.13
C ALA A 225 -7.81 2.26 -10.12
N GLY A 226 -7.55 2.07 -8.83
CA GLY A 226 -8.34 2.65 -7.73
C GLY A 226 -8.98 1.63 -6.78
N ASN A 227 -9.00 0.34 -7.10
CA ASN A 227 -9.36 -0.71 -6.17
C ASN A 227 -8.11 -1.11 -5.37
N LEU A 228 -8.03 -0.71 -4.11
CA LEU A 228 -6.88 -0.98 -3.24
C LEU A 228 -7.35 -1.92 -2.13
N THR A 229 -6.71 -3.08 -2.01
CA THR A 229 -6.99 -4.08 -0.99
C THR A 229 -5.90 -4.04 0.08
N LEU A 230 -6.30 -4.07 1.36
CA LEU A 230 -5.36 -4.21 2.46
C LEU A 230 -4.61 -5.53 2.31
N TYR A 231 -3.28 -5.52 2.48
CA TYR A 231 -2.52 -6.77 2.46
C TYR A 231 -3.01 -7.68 3.60
N PRO A 232 -3.39 -8.95 3.34
CA PRO A 232 -3.91 -9.85 4.38
C PRO A 232 -2.96 -9.97 5.58
N HIS A 233 -1.65 -10.02 5.31
CA HIS A 233 -0.62 -10.13 6.34
C HIS A 233 -0.33 -8.81 7.09
N LYS A 234 -0.92 -7.69 6.68
CA LYS A 234 -0.78 -6.36 7.31
C LYS A 234 -2.00 -5.93 8.11
N GLU A 235 -3.08 -6.71 8.11
CA GLU A 235 -4.31 -6.30 8.75
C GLU A 235 -4.13 -6.00 10.24
N GLN A 236 -3.44 -6.88 10.98
CA GLN A 236 -3.16 -6.66 12.40
C GLN A 236 -2.29 -5.41 12.63
N GLU A 237 -1.25 -5.21 11.83
CA GLU A 237 -0.39 -4.03 11.93
C GLU A 237 -1.17 -2.75 11.65
N PHE A 238 -1.99 -2.75 10.59
CA PHE A 238 -2.83 -1.64 10.21
C PHE A 238 -3.75 -1.24 11.36
N TRP A 239 -4.41 -2.21 12.00
CA TRP A 239 -5.33 -1.90 13.09
C TRP A 239 -4.64 -1.45 14.37
N LEU A 240 -3.47 -2.01 14.71
CA LEU A 240 -2.64 -1.50 15.83
C LEU A 240 -2.13 -0.08 15.55
N TRP A 241 -1.73 0.19 14.31
CA TRP A 241 -1.36 1.54 13.87
C TRP A 241 -2.54 2.50 14.00
N VAL A 242 -3.74 2.14 13.53
CA VAL A 242 -4.97 2.93 13.69
C VAL A 242 -5.27 3.17 15.17
N ALA A 243 -5.24 2.13 16.01
CA ALA A 243 -5.51 2.22 17.44
C ALA A 243 -4.54 3.15 18.19
N SER A 244 -3.34 3.37 17.65
CA SER A 244 -2.36 4.27 18.26
C SER A 244 -2.76 5.75 18.21
N TRP A 245 -3.59 6.17 17.24
CA TRP A 245 -4.05 7.55 17.08
C TRP A 245 -5.57 7.72 17.11
N ALA A 246 -6.34 6.64 16.97
CA ALA A 246 -7.79 6.65 16.99
C ALA A 246 -8.34 5.77 18.12
N VAL A 247 -9.34 6.27 18.83
CA VAL A 247 -10.16 5.46 19.74
C VAL A 247 -11.50 5.18 19.08
N PHE A 248 -11.91 3.91 19.07
CA PHE A 248 -13.19 3.42 18.51
C PHE A 248 -14.05 2.86 19.64
N ILE A 249 -14.77 3.74 20.34
CA ILE A 249 -15.60 3.32 21.47
C ILE A 249 -17.05 3.10 21.03
N GLN A 250 -17.60 1.93 21.33
CA GLN A 250 -19.00 1.61 21.08
C GLN A 250 -19.83 1.66 22.35
N ARG A 251 -19.24 1.21 23.46
CA ARG A 251 -19.85 1.20 24.78
C ARG A 251 -18.82 1.57 25.85
N PRO A 252 -19.23 2.10 27.00
CA PRO A 252 -18.31 2.37 28.11
C PRO A 252 -17.46 1.16 28.53
N SER A 253 -18.00 -0.07 28.42
CA SER A 253 -17.31 -1.32 28.76
C SER A 253 -16.10 -1.63 27.88
N ASP A 254 -15.98 -1.03 26.69
CA ASP A 254 -14.75 -1.13 25.89
C ASP A 254 -13.54 -0.59 26.63
N LEU A 255 -13.74 0.38 27.54
CA LEU A 255 -12.71 0.94 28.43
C LEU A 255 -12.83 0.42 29.88
N GLY A 256 -13.64 -0.62 30.12
CA GLY A 256 -13.84 -1.23 31.43
C GLY A 256 -14.82 -0.50 32.36
N HIS A 257 -15.65 0.40 31.83
CA HIS A 257 -16.69 1.11 32.60
C HIS A 257 -18.06 0.40 32.50
N SER A 258 -19.03 0.81 33.34
CA SER A 258 -20.41 0.28 33.27
C SER A 258 -21.16 0.76 32.03
N ASP A 259 -21.89 -0.15 31.39
CA ASP A 259 -22.80 0.11 30.28
C ASP A 259 -24.18 0.60 30.74
N ASP A 260 -24.39 0.83 32.04
CA ASP A 260 -25.68 1.30 32.58
C ASP A 260 -26.13 2.61 31.90
N GLY A 261 -27.28 2.54 31.23
CA GLY A 261 -27.84 3.64 30.44
C GLY A 261 -27.30 3.73 29.01
N TYR A 262 -26.55 2.73 28.54
CA TYR A 262 -25.97 2.61 27.19
C TYR A 262 -26.46 1.37 26.43
N ASP A 263 -27.60 0.81 26.81
CA ASP A 263 -28.30 -0.17 25.97
C ASP A 263 -29.06 0.56 24.86
N LEU A 264 -28.76 0.21 23.60
CA LEU A 264 -29.56 0.68 22.48
C LEU A 264 -30.92 -0.02 22.50
N PRO A 265 -32.01 0.71 22.20
CA PRO A 265 -33.31 0.09 22.02
C PRO A 265 -33.28 -0.94 20.88
N ALA A 266 -34.11 -1.97 20.98
CA ALA A 266 -34.27 -2.96 19.93
C ALA A 266 -34.64 -2.30 18.59
N LEU A 267 -34.04 -2.77 17.51
CA LEU A 267 -34.27 -2.28 16.15
C LEU A 267 -35.17 -3.26 15.38
N ASP A 268 -36.35 -2.80 14.95
CA ASP A 268 -37.29 -3.54 14.11
C ASP A 268 -37.20 -2.99 12.68
N VAL A 269 -36.43 -3.66 11.80
CA VAL A 269 -36.27 -3.25 10.40
C VAL A 269 -37.24 -4.02 9.52
N ARG A 270 -38.14 -3.30 8.83
CA ARG A 270 -39.16 -3.87 7.94
C ARG A 270 -38.94 -3.42 6.52
N PHE A 271 -39.02 -4.36 5.59
CA PHE A 271 -38.85 -4.10 4.17
C PHE A 271 -40.20 -4.15 3.46
N HIS A 272 -40.49 -3.12 2.68
CA HIS A 272 -41.73 -2.99 1.92
C HIS A 272 -41.38 -2.88 0.44
N GLU A 273 -41.52 -3.99 -0.27
CA GLU A 273 -41.30 -4.02 -1.72
C GLU A 273 -42.56 -3.54 -2.45
N VAL A 274 -42.38 -2.56 -3.35
CA VAL A 274 -43.45 -2.10 -4.25
C VAL A 274 -43.16 -2.53 -5.70
N PRO A 275 -44.20 -2.91 -6.48
CA PRO A 275 -44.01 -3.32 -7.87
C PRO A 275 -43.46 -2.18 -8.73
N SER A 276 -42.54 -2.50 -9.63
CA SER A 276 -42.05 -1.54 -10.64
C SER A 276 -43.06 -1.42 -11.80
N ASN A 277 -43.15 -0.24 -12.42
CA ASN A 277 -44.01 -0.07 -13.59
C ASN A 277 -43.31 -0.56 -14.86
N TYR A 278 -43.59 -1.81 -15.25
CA TYR A 278 -42.98 -2.43 -16.44
C TYR A 278 -43.52 -1.92 -17.78
N SER A 279 -44.54 -1.06 -17.80
CA SER A 279 -45.14 -0.57 -19.05
C SER A 279 -44.24 0.39 -19.84
N THR A 280 -43.12 0.83 -19.27
CA THR A 280 -42.15 1.77 -19.88
C THR A 280 -40.85 1.10 -20.33
N ALA A 281 -40.72 -0.23 -20.22
CA ALA A 281 -39.54 -0.93 -20.70
C ALA A 281 -39.39 -0.75 -22.22
N GLY A 282 -38.38 0.02 -22.63
CA GLY A 282 -38.13 0.36 -24.03
C GLY A 282 -37.74 -0.85 -24.90
N ALA A 283 -37.44 -0.60 -26.17
CA ALA A 283 -36.87 -1.59 -27.07
C ALA A 283 -35.34 -1.42 -27.16
N GLU A 284 -34.61 -2.52 -27.33
CA GLU A 284 -33.20 -2.48 -27.71
C GLU A 284 -33.01 -1.79 -29.08
N LYS A 285 -31.77 -1.40 -29.42
CA LYS A 285 -31.43 -0.76 -30.72
C LYS A 285 -31.79 -1.61 -31.96
N ASN A 286 -32.06 -2.90 -31.76
CA ASN A 286 -32.50 -3.86 -32.78
C ASN A 286 -34.04 -3.99 -32.88
N GLY A 287 -34.81 -3.25 -32.06
CA GLY A 287 -36.28 -3.28 -32.05
C GLY A 287 -36.90 -4.34 -31.13
N GLN A 288 -36.12 -5.11 -30.36
CA GLN A 288 -36.64 -6.10 -29.43
C GLN A 288 -37.12 -5.44 -28.13
N GLY A 289 -38.41 -5.61 -27.78
CA GLY A 289 -38.97 -5.10 -26.53
C GLY A 289 -38.36 -5.77 -25.30
N LEU A 290 -37.91 -4.98 -24.33
CA LEU A 290 -37.35 -5.49 -23.08
C LEU A 290 -38.48 -5.93 -22.13
N LEU A 291 -38.45 -7.18 -21.68
CA LEU A 291 -39.36 -7.71 -20.65
C LEU A 291 -39.00 -7.19 -19.24
N ILE A 292 -37.73 -6.81 -19.04
CA ILE A 292 -37.17 -6.26 -17.79
C ILE A 292 -36.14 -5.19 -18.21
N PRO A 293 -36.17 -3.96 -17.68
CA PRO A 293 -35.12 -2.98 -17.91
C PRO A 293 -33.74 -3.57 -17.52
N ASN A 294 -32.74 -3.38 -18.38
CA ASN A 294 -31.41 -3.98 -18.20
C ASN A 294 -30.83 -3.67 -16.80
N VAL A 295 -30.60 -4.72 -16.00
CA VAL A 295 -30.32 -4.70 -14.54
C VAL A 295 -28.92 -4.13 -14.21
N ALA A 296 -28.13 -3.76 -15.22
CA ALA A 296 -26.91 -2.97 -15.05
C ALA A 296 -27.25 -1.47 -14.95
N MET A 297 -27.83 -1.06 -13.82
CA MET A 297 -28.22 0.34 -13.58
C MET A 297 -27.01 1.29 -13.63
N GLY A 298 -26.95 2.12 -14.66
CA GLY A 298 -26.27 3.42 -14.57
C GLY A 298 -27.06 4.39 -13.69
N LEU A 299 -26.39 5.42 -13.16
CA LEU A 299 -26.99 6.47 -12.30
C LEU A 299 -28.27 7.11 -12.89
N SER A 300 -28.39 7.20 -14.21
CA SER A 300 -29.55 7.78 -14.91
C SER A 300 -30.78 6.88 -14.90
N ALA A 301 -30.63 5.56 -15.02
CA ALA A 301 -31.75 4.61 -14.98
C ALA A 301 -32.38 4.53 -13.58
N ALA A 302 -31.56 4.64 -12.53
CA ALA A 302 -32.02 4.70 -11.13
C ALA A 302 -32.92 5.91 -10.84
N ALA A 303 -32.57 7.07 -11.41
CA ALA A 303 -33.35 8.30 -11.23
C ALA A 303 -34.71 8.24 -11.93
N GLY A 304 -34.79 7.58 -13.10
CA GLY A 304 -36.04 7.35 -13.82
C GLY A 304 -37.01 6.46 -13.05
N GLU A 305 -36.53 5.31 -12.55
CA GLU A 305 -37.33 4.37 -11.75
C GLU A 305 -37.89 5.02 -10.47
N LYS A 306 -37.09 5.84 -9.78
CA LYS A 306 -37.56 6.57 -8.59
C LYS A 306 -38.72 7.51 -8.88
N ARG A 307 -38.75 8.09 -10.08
CA ARG A 307 -39.83 8.99 -10.51
C ARG A 307 -41.10 8.21 -10.84
N ASP A 308 -40.98 7.10 -11.55
CA ASP A 308 -42.12 6.28 -12.00
C ASP A 308 -42.77 5.50 -10.85
N SER A 309 -41.97 5.05 -9.87
CA SER A 309 -42.44 4.34 -8.67
C SER A 309 -42.95 5.26 -7.54
N MET A 310 -42.80 6.58 -7.68
CA MET A 310 -43.04 7.55 -6.61
C MET A 310 -44.46 7.46 -6.02
N ALA A 311 -45.49 7.31 -6.87
CA ALA A 311 -46.87 7.24 -6.40
C ALA A 311 -47.12 6.02 -5.50
N ALA A 312 -46.59 4.85 -5.89
CA ALA A 312 -46.72 3.62 -5.11
C ALA A 312 -45.96 3.70 -3.78
N ARG A 313 -44.74 4.26 -3.79
CA ARG A 313 -43.92 4.44 -2.59
C ARG A 313 -44.58 5.40 -1.60
N VAL A 314 -45.09 6.54 -2.08
CA VAL A 314 -45.79 7.52 -1.23
C VAL A 314 -47.11 6.97 -0.69
N ALA A 315 -47.86 6.18 -1.47
CA ALA A 315 -49.04 5.49 -0.97
C ALA A 315 -48.70 4.53 0.18
N LYS A 316 -47.57 3.83 0.08
CA LYS A 316 -47.07 2.94 1.15
C LYS A 316 -46.64 3.71 2.40
N VAL A 317 -46.01 4.87 2.26
CA VAL A 317 -45.73 5.78 3.40
C VAL A 317 -47.02 6.14 4.13
N ALA A 318 -48.05 6.58 3.39
CA ALA A 318 -49.33 6.94 3.98
C ALA A 318 -50.04 5.75 4.66
N GLU A 319 -49.97 4.55 4.06
CA GLU A 319 -50.49 3.31 4.65
C GLU A 319 -49.83 3.00 6.01
N ILE A 320 -48.50 3.10 6.09
CA ILE A 320 -47.74 2.82 7.32
C ILE A 320 -48.09 3.84 8.42
N MET A 321 -48.19 5.12 8.07
CA MET A 321 -48.55 6.17 9.04
C MET A 321 -49.99 6.02 9.52
N ALA A 322 -50.91 5.65 8.63
CA ALA A 322 -52.32 5.44 8.99
C ALA A 322 -52.53 4.22 9.90
N ALA A 323 -51.61 3.26 9.90
CA ALA A 323 -51.68 2.08 10.77
C ALA A 323 -51.42 2.42 12.25
N ASP A 324 -50.57 3.41 12.52
CA ASP A 324 -50.21 3.84 13.87
C ASP A 324 -50.33 5.37 14.01
N PRO A 325 -51.55 5.93 13.91
CA PRO A 325 -51.75 7.37 13.72
C PRO A 325 -51.41 8.20 14.94
N ASP A 326 -51.18 7.61 16.11
CA ASP A 326 -50.80 8.31 17.35
C ASP A 326 -49.28 8.52 17.48
N ASP A 327 -48.48 7.77 16.72
CA ASP A 327 -47.02 7.88 16.73
C ASP A 327 -46.53 9.15 16.00
N HIS A 328 -45.29 9.55 16.31
CA HIS A 328 -44.58 10.59 15.57
C HIS A 328 -43.67 9.94 14.52
N PHE A 329 -43.77 10.38 13.26
CA PHE A 329 -43.01 9.81 12.16
C PHE A 329 -41.92 10.75 11.64
N LEU A 330 -40.76 10.16 11.35
CA LEU A 330 -39.69 10.79 10.60
C LEU A 330 -39.56 10.13 9.21
N ILE A 331 -39.81 10.91 8.16
CA ILE A 331 -39.89 10.43 6.78
C ILE A 331 -38.67 10.92 5.99
N TRP A 332 -37.84 9.98 5.57
CA TRP A 332 -36.65 10.24 4.76
C TRP A 332 -36.97 10.14 3.27
N HIS A 333 -36.72 11.23 2.54
CA HIS A 333 -36.93 11.33 1.10
C HIS A 333 -35.67 11.80 0.38
N ASP A 334 -35.56 11.50 -0.92
CA ASP A 334 -34.39 11.88 -1.75
C ASP A 334 -34.72 13.02 -2.71
N LEU A 335 -35.87 12.92 -3.40
CA LEU A 335 -36.27 13.84 -4.46
C LEU A 335 -37.15 14.99 -3.92
N GLU A 336 -37.13 16.14 -4.59
CA GLU A 336 -38.06 17.24 -4.26
C GLU A 336 -39.49 16.92 -4.71
N ASP A 337 -39.67 16.28 -5.86
CA ASP A 337 -40.99 15.84 -6.33
C ASP A 337 -41.63 14.87 -5.33
N GLU A 338 -40.83 13.99 -4.72
CA GLU A 338 -41.24 13.06 -3.67
C GLU A 338 -41.66 13.79 -2.39
N ARG A 339 -40.93 14.84 -2.00
CA ARG A 339 -41.33 15.72 -0.87
C ARG A 339 -42.71 16.30 -1.09
N HIS A 340 -42.97 16.86 -2.27
CA HIS A 340 -44.26 17.42 -2.62
C HIS A 340 -45.37 16.37 -2.62
N ALA A 341 -45.10 15.17 -3.14
CA ALA A 341 -46.04 14.05 -3.13
C ALA A 341 -46.38 13.60 -1.70
N ILE A 342 -45.39 13.49 -0.80
CA ILE A 342 -45.61 13.14 0.62
C ILE A 342 -46.50 14.18 1.29
N GLN A 343 -46.22 15.48 1.12
CA GLN A 343 -47.04 16.54 1.72
C GLN A 343 -48.50 16.54 1.24
N THR A 344 -48.72 16.12 -0.01
CA THR A 344 -50.06 16.01 -0.58
C THR A 344 -50.80 14.79 -0.05
N ALA A 345 -50.09 13.66 0.07
CA ALA A 345 -50.67 12.38 0.51
C ALA A 345 -50.90 12.32 2.03
N VAL A 346 -50.10 13.03 2.83
CA VAL A 346 -50.18 13.04 4.29
C VAL A 346 -50.33 14.48 4.80
N PRO A 347 -51.57 15.01 4.86
CA PRO A 347 -51.83 16.37 5.35
C PRO A 347 -51.40 16.52 6.81
N GLY A 348 -50.49 17.46 7.09
CA GLY A 348 -49.95 17.73 8.44
C GLY A 348 -48.45 17.48 8.57
N VAL A 349 -47.83 16.75 7.65
CA VAL A 349 -46.37 16.57 7.60
C VAL A 349 -45.68 17.90 7.30
N VAL A 350 -44.75 18.29 8.18
CA VAL A 350 -43.88 19.45 7.96
C VAL A 350 -42.64 18.99 7.20
N SER A 351 -42.26 19.71 6.14
CA SER A 351 -41.07 19.35 5.34
C SER A 351 -39.90 20.31 5.53
N VAL A 352 -38.69 19.77 5.41
CA VAL A 352 -37.42 20.50 5.44
C VAL A 352 -36.57 20.14 4.21
N TRP A 353 -36.13 21.14 3.45
CA TRP A 353 -35.35 20.97 2.21
C TRP A 353 -34.19 21.97 2.07
N GLY A 354 -33.35 21.78 1.04
CA GLY A 354 -32.03 22.42 0.93
C GLY A 354 -32.04 23.93 0.61
N THR A 355 -32.95 24.39 -0.25
CA THR A 355 -33.06 25.81 -0.65
C THR A 355 -33.90 26.66 0.31
N GLN A 356 -34.41 26.05 1.38
CA GLN A 356 -35.13 26.76 2.41
C GLN A 356 -34.22 27.74 3.17
N ASP A 357 -34.80 28.86 3.62
CA ASP A 357 -34.12 29.77 4.53
C ASP A 357 -33.57 29.01 5.76
N LEU A 358 -32.34 29.35 6.14
CA LEU A 358 -31.55 28.55 7.07
C LEU A 358 -32.12 28.62 8.50
N ASP A 359 -32.60 29.78 8.92
CA ASP A 359 -33.20 29.97 10.24
C ASP A 359 -34.56 29.27 10.32
N GLN A 360 -35.39 29.35 9.26
CA GLN A 360 -36.65 28.60 9.18
C GLN A 360 -36.44 27.08 9.23
N ARG A 361 -35.40 26.59 8.55
CA ARG A 361 -35.03 25.19 8.55
C ARG A 361 -34.63 24.71 9.95
N GLU A 362 -33.74 25.45 10.62
CA GLU A 362 -33.30 25.15 11.98
C GLU A 362 -34.49 25.15 12.95
N GLN A 363 -35.41 26.12 12.82
CA GLN A 363 -36.59 26.20 13.68
C GLN A 363 -37.50 24.98 13.53
N ARG A 364 -37.78 24.53 12.31
CA ARG A 364 -38.63 23.32 12.08
C ARG A 364 -38.00 22.05 12.65
N ILE A 365 -36.69 21.90 12.52
CA ILE A 365 -35.96 20.76 13.10
C ILE A 365 -36.02 20.80 14.64
N ALA A 366 -35.86 21.98 15.23
CA ALA A 366 -35.97 22.17 16.67
C ALA A 366 -37.41 21.89 17.16
N ASP A 367 -38.42 22.41 16.47
CA ASP A 367 -39.83 22.23 16.83
C ASP A 367 -40.26 20.76 16.77
N PHE A 368 -39.73 19.96 15.83
CA PHE A 368 -39.93 18.50 15.83
C PHE A 368 -39.19 17.83 17.00
N SER A 369 -37.94 18.23 17.26
CA SER A 369 -37.15 17.69 18.38
C SER A 369 -37.79 17.98 19.75
N ASP A 370 -38.48 19.11 19.88
CA ASP A 370 -39.21 19.55 21.07
C ASP A 370 -40.67 19.03 21.11
N GLY A 371 -41.08 18.21 20.13
CA GLY A 371 -42.41 17.59 20.08
C GLY A 371 -43.56 18.51 19.66
N LYS A 372 -43.28 19.75 19.22
CA LYS A 372 -44.29 20.71 18.71
C LYS A 372 -44.81 20.32 17.33
N ILE A 373 -44.00 19.60 16.56
CA ILE A 373 -44.37 19.03 15.27
C ILE A 373 -44.45 17.51 15.45
N LYS A 374 -45.55 16.92 14.97
CA LYS A 374 -45.78 15.49 15.05
C LYS A 374 -44.98 14.70 14.02
N ASP A 375 -45.07 15.10 12.75
CA ASP A 375 -44.46 14.39 11.62
C ASP A 375 -43.55 15.30 10.81
N LEU A 376 -42.33 14.82 10.55
CA LEU A 376 -41.30 15.56 9.82
C LEU A 376 -40.87 14.77 8.57
N SER A 377 -40.81 15.45 7.43
CA SER A 377 -40.24 14.90 6.19
C SER A 377 -39.00 15.67 5.76
N THR A 378 -37.87 14.97 5.59
CA THR A 378 -36.61 15.62 5.23
C THR A 378 -35.64 14.67 4.51
N LYS A 379 -34.50 15.21 4.08
CA LYS A 379 -33.43 14.44 3.44
C LYS A 379 -32.40 13.97 4.47
N PRO A 380 -31.90 12.73 4.39
CA PRO A 380 -30.82 12.25 5.25
C PRO A 380 -29.60 13.17 5.29
N ILE A 381 -29.21 13.75 4.16
CA ILE A 381 -28.07 14.68 4.09
C ILE A 381 -28.30 16.02 4.84
N ILE A 382 -29.55 16.39 5.12
CA ILE A 382 -29.89 17.65 5.78
C ILE A 382 -29.99 17.46 7.31
N ALA A 383 -30.72 16.44 7.77
CA ALA A 383 -31.01 16.24 9.19
C ALA A 383 -30.31 15.00 9.79
N GLY A 384 -29.54 14.26 9.00
CA GLY A 384 -28.74 13.12 9.46
C GLY A 384 -27.51 13.52 10.28
N SER A 385 -27.15 14.81 10.32
CA SER A 385 -26.04 15.36 11.11
C SER A 385 -26.53 16.35 12.19
N GLY A 386 -26.04 16.22 13.43
CA GLY A 386 -26.27 17.18 14.53
C GLY A 386 -27.60 17.16 15.31
N CYS A 387 -28.67 16.54 14.81
CA CYS A 387 -29.97 16.61 15.47
C CYS A 387 -30.24 15.45 16.45
N ASN A 388 -31.15 15.61 17.41
CA ASN A 388 -31.57 14.53 18.31
C ASN A 388 -33.09 14.36 18.27
N PHE A 389 -33.57 13.26 17.69
CA PHE A 389 -35.01 13.05 17.45
C PHE A 389 -35.65 11.99 18.35
N GLN A 390 -34.86 11.35 19.23
CA GLN A 390 -35.31 10.21 20.03
C GLN A 390 -36.39 10.52 21.08
N VAL A 391 -36.57 11.78 21.49
CA VAL A 391 -37.41 12.12 22.65
C VAL A 391 -38.90 11.87 22.37
N HIS A 392 -39.35 12.24 21.17
CA HIS A 392 -40.76 12.16 20.78
C HIS A 392 -41.02 11.20 19.61
N CYS A 393 -39.98 10.74 18.91
CA CYS A 393 -40.09 9.86 17.76
C CYS A 393 -39.39 8.53 18.03
N HIS A 394 -40.00 7.43 17.57
CA HIS A 394 -39.42 6.08 17.56
C HIS A 394 -39.71 5.33 16.23
N ARG A 395 -40.22 6.05 15.22
CA ARG A 395 -40.68 5.53 13.92
C ARG A 395 -40.00 6.27 12.77
N GLU A 396 -39.25 5.54 11.95
CA GLU A 396 -38.60 6.07 10.75
C GLU A 396 -39.13 5.39 9.49
N ILE A 397 -39.40 6.16 8.44
CA ILE A 397 -39.82 5.65 7.13
C ILE A 397 -38.85 6.16 6.07
N PHE A 398 -38.14 5.25 5.41
CA PHE A 398 -37.37 5.56 4.22
C PHE A 398 -38.28 5.39 3.00
N ALA A 399 -38.75 6.51 2.45
CA ALA A 399 -39.66 6.51 1.30
C ALA A 399 -39.02 5.90 0.04
N GLY A 400 -37.68 5.94 -0.05
CA GLY A 400 -36.87 5.24 -1.04
C GLY A 400 -35.44 5.05 -0.53
N ILE A 401 -34.67 4.17 -1.19
CA ILE A 401 -33.30 3.86 -0.82
C ILE A 401 -32.29 4.36 -1.86
N GLY A 402 -31.06 4.63 -1.42
CA GLY A 402 -29.98 5.07 -2.30
C GLY A 402 -28.65 4.38 -1.97
N PHE A 403 -27.60 4.71 -2.73
CA PHE A 403 -26.28 4.10 -2.55
C PHE A 403 -25.47 4.69 -1.37
N LYS A 404 -26.00 5.73 -0.70
CA LYS A 404 -25.32 6.52 0.34
C LYS A 404 -25.51 5.90 1.74
N PHE A 405 -24.73 4.87 2.04
CA PHE A 405 -24.80 4.16 3.32
C PHE A 405 -24.57 5.05 4.55
N ASN A 406 -23.66 6.03 4.48
CA ASN A 406 -23.38 6.92 5.62
C ASN A 406 -24.58 7.78 6.03
N ASP A 407 -25.26 8.38 5.05
CA ASP A 407 -26.42 9.22 5.32
C ASP A 407 -27.56 8.36 5.88
N PHE A 408 -27.71 7.14 5.37
CA PHE A 408 -28.69 6.14 5.81
C PHE A 408 -28.47 5.72 7.28
N ILE A 409 -27.25 5.31 7.65
CA ILE A 409 -26.98 4.86 9.03
C ILE A 409 -26.99 6.04 10.03
N GLN A 410 -26.53 7.23 9.60
CA GLN A 410 -26.59 8.42 10.44
C GLN A 410 -28.02 8.85 10.72
N ALA A 411 -28.93 8.70 9.76
CA ALA A 411 -30.36 8.96 9.92
C ALA A 411 -30.99 8.05 10.99
N ILE A 412 -30.77 6.73 10.89
CA ILE A 412 -31.27 5.74 11.86
C ILE A 412 -30.86 6.08 13.30
N HIS A 413 -29.59 6.44 13.47
CA HIS A 413 -29.05 6.78 14.79
C HIS A 413 -29.39 8.21 15.25
N ARG A 414 -30.34 8.90 14.61
CA ARG A 414 -30.99 10.10 15.18
C ARG A 414 -32.12 9.74 16.13
N VAL A 415 -32.74 8.58 15.92
CA VAL A 415 -33.81 8.05 16.75
C VAL A 415 -33.32 6.88 17.61
N GLN A 416 -32.57 5.93 17.03
CA GLN A 416 -31.98 4.81 17.78
C GLN A 416 -30.73 5.28 18.55
N ARG A 417 -30.95 5.72 19.78
CA ARG A 417 -29.93 6.28 20.67
C ARG A 417 -30.16 5.84 22.12
N PHE A 418 -29.13 6.03 22.95
CA PHE A 418 -29.22 5.80 24.38
C PHE A 418 -30.30 6.69 25.01
N GLN A 419 -31.07 6.12 25.95
CA GLN A 419 -32.23 6.70 26.62
C GLN A 419 -33.55 6.68 25.83
N GLN A 420 -33.55 6.16 24.60
CA GLN A 420 -34.79 5.85 23.90
C GLN A 420 -35.57 4.77 24.66
N GLN A 421 -36.83 5.05 24.98
CA GLN A 421 -37.68 4.19 25.83
C GLN A 421 -38.47 3.16 25.00
N HIS A 422 -38.58 3.37 23.69
CA HIS A 422 -39.36 2.51 22.79
C HIS A 422 -38.44 1.74 21.84
N ALA A 423 -38.86 0.55 21.41
CA ALA A 423 -38.21 -0.12 20.30
C ALA A 423 -38.32 0.76 19.04
N VAL A 424 -37.22 0.95 18.32
CA VAL A 424 -37.18 1.80 17.13
C VAL A 424 -37.55 0.96 15.93
N ARG A 425 -38.60 1.36 15.21
CA ARG A 425 -39.03 0.71 13.97
C ARG A 425 -38.58 1.52 12.77
N ILE A 426 -37.97 0.84 11.80
CA ILE A 426 -37.51 1.40 10.54
C ILE A 426 -38.21 0.69 9.40
N ASP A 427 -39.05 1.42 8.68
CA ASP A 427 -39.74 0.94 7.50
C ASP A 427 -38.98 1.39 6.23
N ILE A 428 -38.45 0.44 5.47
CA ILE A 428 -37.67 0.68 4.26
C ILE A 428 -38.50 0.31 3.04
N ILE A 429 -38.88 1.31 2.25
CA ILE A 429 -39.64 1.11 1.03
C ILE A 429 -38.67 1.08 -0.16
N HIS A 430 -38.75 0.03 -0.97
CA HIS A 430 -37.92 -0.12 -2.17
C HIS A 430 -38.72 -0.75 -3.32
N THR A 431 -38.25 -0.57 -4.55
CA THR A 431 -38.84 -1.25 -5.71
C THR A 431 -38.20 -2.62 -5.99
N GLU A 432 -38.81 -3.43 -6.86
CA GLU A 432 -38.23 -4.71 -7.32
C GLU A 432 -36.86 -4.51 -8.00
N VAL A 433 -36.70 -3.41 -8.73
CA VAL A 433 -35.45 -3.04 -9.41
C VAL A 433 -34.37 -2.62 -8.42
N GLU A 434 -34.76 -2.10 -7.25
CA GLU A 434 -33.84 -1.68 -6.18
C GLU A 434 -33.36 -2.83 -5.28
N ARG A 435 -33.79 -4.09 -5.49
CA ARG A 435 -33.33 -5.25 -4.70
C ARG A 435 -31.80 -5.34 -4.57
N LYS A 436 -31.08 -5.06 -5.66
CA LYS A 436 -29.61 -5.04 -5.64
C LYS A 436 -29.05 -3.87 -4.82
N VAL A 437 -29.67 -2.70 -4.90
CA VAL A 437 -29.29 -1.52 -4.10
C VAL A 437 -29.48 -1.81 -2.62
N LEU A 438 -30.59 -2.48 -2.25
CA LEU A 438 -30.85 -2.91 -0.88
C LEU A 438 -29.79 -3.93 -0.42
N ALA A 439 -29.51 -4.96 -1.23
CA ALA A 439 -28.48 -5.95 -0.90
C ALA A 439 -27.10 -5.30 -0.68
N ASP A 440 -26.70 -4.37 -1.55
CA ASP A 440 -25.45 -3.62 -1.42
C ASP A 440 -25.44 -2.73 -0.16
N LEU A 441 -26.59 -2.16 0.23
CA LEU A 441 -26.73 -1.36 1.44
C LEU A 441 -26.62 -2.22 2.71
N MET A 442 -27.25 -3.40 2.72
CA MET A 442 -27.21 -4.35 3.84
C MET A 442 -25.83 -4.98 4.01
N GLU A 443 -25.12 -5.31 2.93
CA GLU A 443 -23.75 -5.79 3.01
C GLU A 443 -22.80 -4.72 3.57
N LYS A 444 -23.02 -3.44 3.23
CA LYS A 444 -22.28 -2.32 3.85
C LYS A 444 -22.58 -2.17 5.34
N TRP A 445 -23.82 -2.46 5.76
CA TRP A 445 -24.18 -2.48 7.17
C TRP A 445 -23.44 -3.58 7.91
N ARG A 446 -23.53 -4.82 7.42
CA ARG A 446 -22.85 -5.98 8.02
C ARG A 446 -21.35 -5.74 8.22
N ARG A 447 -20.67 -5.19 7.20
CA ARG A 447 -19.24 -4.85 7.27
C ARG A 447 -18.93 -3.73 8.27
N HIS A 448 -19.82 -2.75 8.40
CA HIS A 448 -19.68 -1.71 9.41
C HIS A 448 -19.67 -2.31 10.81
N ASP A 449 -20.58 -3.25 11.09
CA ASP A 449 -20.69 -3.93 12.39
C ASP A 449 -19.46 -4.81 12.67
N GLU A 450 -18.99 -5.59 11.70
CA GLU A 450 -17.77 -6.42 11.82
C GLU A 450 -16.52 -5.59 12.13
N MET A 451 -16.38 -4.45 11.46
CA MET A 451 -15.26 -3.54 11.69
C MET A 451 -15.33 -2.93 13.09
N GLN A 452 -16.51 -2.45 13.49
CA GLN A 452 -16.74 -1.94 14.84
C GLN A 452 -16.32 -3.00 15.87
N GLU A 453 -16.79 -4.25 15.74
CA GLU A 453 -16.44 -5.34 16.65
C GLU A 453 -14.93 -5.61 16.71
N THR A 454 -14.24 -5.60 15.57
CA THR A 454 -12.78 -5.79 15.48
C THR A 454 -12.04 -4.71 16.26
N MET A 455 -12.42 -3.45 16.09
CA MET A 455 -11.82 -2.35 16.84
C MET A 455 -12.12 -2.39 18.34
N GLY A 456 -13.34 -2.78 18.71
CA GLY A 456 -13.70 -3.01 20.12
C GLY A 456 -12.83 -4.09 20.76
N LYS A 457 -12.52 -5.18 20.04
CA LYS A 457 -11.61 -6.24 20.52
C LYS A 457 -10.20 -5.70 20.79
N ILE A 458 -9.69 -4.83 19.92
CA ILE A 458 -8.34 -4.24 20.06
C ILE A 458 -8.29 -3.34 21.29
N ILE A 459 -9.27 -2.48 21.49
CA ILE A 459 -9.31 -1.59 22.67
C ILE A 459 -9.43 -2.40 23.96
N ARG A 460 -10.26 -3.44 24.00
CA ARG A 460 -10.35 -4.33 25.18
C ARG A 460 -9.05 -5.09 25.46
N ALA A 461 -8.27 -5.43 24.43
CA ALA A 461 -7.02 -6.16 24.57
C ALA A 461 -5.83 -5.27 25.01
N TYR A 462 -5.71 -4.06 24.46
CA TYR A 462 -4.53 -3.20 24.64
C TYR A 462 -4.81 -1.92 25.44
N GLY A 463 -6.08 -1.60 25.70
CA GLY A 463 -6.50 -0.35 26.32
C GLY A 463 -6.13 0.87 25.46
N LEU A 464 -5.97 2.02 26.12
CA LEU A 464 -5.49 3.26 25.50
C LEU A 464 -3.95 3.41 25.57
N ASP A 465 -3.23 2.36 26.00
CA ASP A 465 -1.79 2.40 26.22
C ASP A 465 -0.98 1.97 24.98
N GLN A 466 -0.23 2.92 24.43
CA GLN A 466 0.60 2.73 23.24
C GLN A 466 1.82 1.82 23.47
N LEU A 467 2.32 1.68 24.71
CA LEU A 467 3.49 0.85 25.00
C LEU A 467 3.21 -0.64 24.73
N SER A 468 2.04 -1.12 25.15
CA SER A 468 1.61 -2.50 24.91
C SER A 468 1.47 -2.84 23.41
N MET A 469 0.98 -1.87 22.61
CA MET A 469 0.85 -2.02 21.16
C MET A 469 2.23 -2.06 20.49
N GLN A 470 3.16 -1.22 20.94
CA GLN A 470 4.52 -1.20 20.44
C GLN A 470 5.23 -2.52 20.73
N ASP A 471 5.08 -3.06 21.95
CA ASP A 471 5.63 -4.36 22.32
C ASP A 471 5.03 -5.50 21.50
N SER A 472 3.73 -5.45 21.21
CA SER A 472 3.07 -6.44 20.35
C SER A 472 3.58 -6.41 18.91
N LEU A 473 3.83 -5.22 18.34
CA LEU A 473 4.44 -5.08 17.01
C LEU A 473 5.92 -5.45 17.04
N ALA A 474 6.63 -5.16 18.13
CA ALA A 474 8.03 -5.55 18.28
C ALA A 474 8.21 -7.08 18.31
N ARG A 475 7.18 -7.85 18.68
CA ARG A 475 7.21 -9.33 18.58
C ARG A 475 7.20 -9.86 17.15
N THR A 476 6.85 -9.06 16.14
CA THR A 476 6.97 -9.44 14.72
C THR A 476 8.36 -9.17 14.15
N ILE A 477 9.25 -8.54 14.94
CA ILE A 477 10.67 -8.42 14.64
C ILE A 477 11.32 -9.78 14.82
N GLY A 478 11.98 -10.24 13.77
CA GLY A 478 12.67 -11.53 13.71
C GLY A 478 11.80 -12.62 13.09
N VAL A 479 12.44 -13.77 12.93
CA VAL A 479 11.84 -15.02 12.52
C VAL A 479 12.51 -16.13 13.31
N GLU A 480 11.81 -17.23 13.57
CA GLU A 480 12.46 -18.40 14.15
C GLU A 480 13.46 -18.95 13.14
N ARG A 481 14.74 -18.95 13.52
CA ARG A 481 15.81 -19.40 12.63
C ARG A 481 15.67 -20.89 12.36
N ALA A 482 15.42 -21.25 11.11
CA ALA A 482 15.48 -22.62 10.63
C ALA A 482 16.60 -22.78 9.59
N VAL A 483 17.29 -23.92 9.58
CA VAL A 483 18.32 -24.22 8.58
C VAL A 483 18.03 -25.57 7.96
N VAL A 484 18.11 -25.63 6.64
CA VAL A 484 18.06 -26.89 5.88
C VAL A 484 19.34 -26.99 5.07
N ALA A 485 20.08 -28.08 5.30
CA ALA A 485 21.33 -28.38 4.62
C ALA A 485 21.26 -29.75 3.95
N GLY A 486 21.85 -29.83 2.75
CA GLY A 486 22.18 -31.06 2.04
C GLY A 486 23.69 -31.26 1.97
N GLU A 487 24.15 -32.14 1.09
CA GLU A 487 25.57 -32.34 0.80
C GLU A 487 26.18 -31.15 0.03
N ARG A 488 25.36 -30.47 -0.79
CA ARG A 488 25.82 -29.40 -1.70
C ARG A 488 25.14 -28.05 -1.47
N PHE A 489 24.27 -27.92 -0.47
CA PHE A 489 23.67 -26.64 -0.13
C PHE A 489 23.40 -26.47 1.36
N SER A 490 23.29 -25.21 1.80
CA SER A 490 22.78 -24.85 3.13
C SER A 490 22.03 -23.54 3.05
N VAL A 491 20.73 -23.57 3.35
CA VAL A 491 19.85 -22.40 3.30
C VAL A 491 19.19 -22.15 4.65
N ALA A 492 19.05 -20.89 5.03
CA ALA A 492 18.50 -20.49 6.32
C ALA A 492 17.24 -19.63 6.17
N ASN A 493 16.18 -19.94 6.92
CA ASN A 493 15.09 -19.00 7.16
C ASN A 493 15.52 -18.06 8.29
N ASN A 494 16.01 -16.89 7.95
CA ASN A 494 16.50 -15.92 8.91
C ASN A 494 16.58 -14.53 8.28
N ASP A 495 16.70 -13.50 9.11
CA ASP A 495 17.14 -12.19 8.67
C ASP A 495 18.58 -12.25 8.14
N CYS A 496 18.83 -11.59 7.00
CA CYS A 496 20.10 -11.68 6.29
C CYS A 496 21.28 -11.03 7.04
N VAL A 497 21.03 -9.99 7.87
CA VAL A 497 22.05 -9.37 8.72
C VAL A 497 22.42 -10.34 9.83
N LEU A 498 21.43 -10.89 10.53
CA LEU A 498 21.65 -11.84 11.63
C LEU A 498 22.28 -13.15 11.13
N GLU A 499 21.93 -13.61 9.93
CA GLU A 499 22.54 -14.80 9.33
C GLU A 499 23.98 -14.53 8.91
N ALA A 500 24.27 -13.39 8.26
CA ALA A 500 25.62 -13.02 7.87
C ALA A 500 26.55 -12.91 9.10
N MET A 501 26.07 -12.37 10.22
CA MET A 501 26.79 -12.32 11.51
C MET A 501 27.11 -13.70 12.11
N GLN A 502 26.41 -14.76 11.69
CA GLN A 502 26.68 -16.14 12.14
C GLN A 502 27.68 -16.87 11.24
N GLN A 503 27.85 -16.44 9.99
CA GLN A 503 28.79 -17.07 9.07
C GLN A 503 30.24 -16.83 9.50
N PRO A 504 31.15 -17.82 9.35
CA PRO A 504 32.56 -17.63 9.67
C PRO A 504 33.25 -16.62 8.76
N ASP A 505 34.31 -15.96 9.26
CA ASP A 505 35.16 -15.08 8.46
C ASP A 505 35.73 -15.84 7.26
N ASN A 506 35.77 -15.18 6.08
CA ASN A 506 36.39 -15.72 4.87
C ASN A 506 35.88 -17.14 4.48
N SER A 507 34.61 -17.45 4.75
CA SER A 507 33.99 -18.75 4.46
C SER A 507 33.37 -18.82 3.06
N VAL A 508 33.11 -17.68 2.42
CA VAL A 508 32.37 -17.59 1.15
C VAL A 508 33.33 -17.31 -0.01
N GLY A 509 33.24 -18.10 -1.09
CA GLY A 509 34.07 -17.96 -2.29
C GLY A 509 33.56 -16.90 -3.28
N MET A 510 32.25 -16.62 -3.28
CA MET A 510 31.62 -15.55 -4.05
C MET A 510 30.27 -15.16 -3.45
N ILE A 511 29.92 -13.87 -3.48
CA ILE A 511 28.57 -13.39 -3.16
C ILE A 511 27.90 -12.95 -4.46
N ILE A 512 26.69 -13.45 -4.72
CA ILE A 512 25.83 -13.03 -5.84
C ILE A 512 24.46 -12.72 -5.26
N THR A 513 23.95 -11.52 -5.51
CA THR A 513 22.65 -11.12 -4.96
C THR A 513 21.95 -10.08 -5.82
N SER A 514 20.64 -9.95 -5.63
CA SER A 514 19.84 -8.84 -6.14
C SER A 514 19.26 -8.08 -4.96
N VAL A 515 19.69 -6.83 -4.75
CA VAL A 515 19.23 -6.07 -3.59
C VAL A 515 17.76 -5.63 -3.73
N PRO A 516 16.99 -5.56 -2.63
CA PRO A 516 15.61 -5.06 -2.66
C PRO A 516 15.52 -3.59 -3.12
N PHE A 517 14.37 -3.21 -3.67
CA PHE A 517 14.11 -1.87 -4.24
C PHE A 517 13.73 -0.80 -3.19
N ALA A 518 14.35 -0.84 -2.00
CA ALA A 518 13.99 -0.02 -0.84
C ALA A 518 12.45 0.01 -0.63
N ASN A 519 11.87 1.19 -0.46
CA ASN A 519 10.45 1.41 -0.15
C ASN A 519 9.43 1.09 -1.28
N HIS A 520 9.83 0.46 -2.38
CA HIS A 520 8.92 0.15 -3.51
C HIS A 520 8.13 -1.13 -3.32
N TYR A 521 8.74 -2.13 -2.67
CA TYR A 521 8.13 -3.43 -2.41
C TYR A 521 8.48 -3.89 -1.01
N GLU A 522 7.47 -4.37 -0.28
CA GLU A 522 7.63 -5.13 0.95
C GLU A 522 7.48 -6.61 0.60
N TYR A 523 8.42 -7.43 1.03
CA TYR A 523 8.50 -8.87 0.75
C TYR A 523 7.97 -9.70 1.92
N THR A 524 7.98 -9.15 3.14
CA THR A 524 7.49 -9.81 4.36
C THR A 524 6.81 -8.80 5.32
N PRO A 525 5.98 -9.28 6.25
CA PRO A 525 5.40 -8.43 7.30
C PRO A 525 6.41 -7.96 8.34
N SER A 526 7.57 -8.62 8.47
CA SER A 526 8.55 -8.38 9.52
C SER A 526 9.34 -7.09 9.26
N TYR A 527 9.62 -6.33 10.32
CA TYR A 527 10.43 -5.11 10.22
C TYR A 527 11.89 -5.38 9.80
N ASN A 528 12.34 -6.63 9.88
CA ASN A 528 13.62 -7.10 9.34
C ASN A 528 13.72 -6.90 7.82
N ASP A 529 12.60 -6.89 7.12
CA ASP A 529 12.55 -6.68 5.69
C ASP A 529 13.10 -5.30 5.31
N PHE A 530 13.97 -5.28 4.31
CA PHE A 530 14.58 -4.07 3.77
C PHE A 530 13.58 -3.22 2.98
N GLY A 531 12.44 -3.79 2.58
CA GLY A 531 11.28 -3.08 2.09
C GLY A 531 10.61 -2.18 3.14
N HIS A 532 10.76 -2.48 4.44
CA HIS A 532 10.23 -1.68 5.56
C HIS A 532 11.08 -0.44 5.84
N THR A 533 11.23 0.41 4.82
CA THR A 533 12.08 1.60 4.83
C THR A 533 11.32 2.81 4.32
N GLN A 534 11.73 4.02 4.72
CA GLN A 534 10.96 5.24 4.41
C GLN A 534 11.37 5.80 3.05
N ASP A 535 12.66 5.77 2.79
CA ASP A 535 13.36 6.27 1.62
C ASP A 535 14.64 5.46 1.43
N ASN A 536 15.48 5.88 0.47
CA ASN A 536 16.73 5.19 0.18
C ASN A 536 17.73 5.32 1.31
N ASP A 537 17.80 6.47 1.98
CA ASP A 537 18.76 6.72 3.05
C ASP A 537 18.50 5.76 4.23
N HIS A 538 17.22 5.56 4.58
CA HIS A 538 16.83 4.58 5.58
C HIS A 538 17.14 3.14 5.15
N PHE A 539 17.01 2.80 3.86
CA PHE A 539 17.44 1.51 3.33
C PHE A 539 18.95 1.28 3.43
N TRP A 540 19.76 2.27 3.03
CA TRP A 540 21.21 2.18 3.12
C TRP A 540 21.71 2.16 4.58
N ALA A 541 21.00 2.84 5.49
CA ALA A 541 21.26 2.74 6.92
C ALA A 541 21.02 1.31 7.47
N GLN A 542 20.08 0.56 6.90
CA GLN A 542 19.95 -0.87 7.22
C GLN A 542 21.06 -1.71 6.58
N MET A 543 21.41 -1.42 5.32
CA MET A 543 22.53 -2.07 4.62
C MET A 543 23.88 -1.78 5.30
N ASP A 544 24.02 -0.72 6.08
CA ASP A 544 25.20 -0.43 6.90
C ASP A 544 25.45 -1.52 7.96
N PHE A 545 24.44 -2.33 8.34
CA PHE A 545 24.62 -3.51 9.18
C PHE A 545 24.99 -4.77 8.38
N LEU A 546 24.52 -4.90 7.13
CA LEU A 546 24.74 -6.09 6.29
C LEU A 546 26.08 -6.06 5.57
N THR A 547 26.39 -4.98 4.85
CA THR A 547 27.54 -4.90 3.94
C THR A 547 28.89 -5.18 4.63
N PRO A 548 29.15 -4.71 5.85
CA PRO A 548 30.37 -5.07 6.58
C PRO A 548 30.48 -6.57 6.85
N GLU A 549 29.38 -7.25 7.14
CA GLU A 549 29.34 -8.70 7.36
C GLU A 549 29.54 -9.45 6.04
N LEU A 550 28.98 -8.96 4.93
CA LEU A 550 29.27 -9.51 3.59
C LEU A 550 30.77 -9.41 3.25
N LEU A 551 31.41 -8.28 3.56
CA LEU A 551 32.85 -8.12 3.40
C LEU A 551 33.62 -9.09 4.32
N ARG A 552 33.18 -9.28 5.57
CA ARG A 552 33.83 -10.18 6.53
C ARG A 552 33.80 -11.64 6.06
N ILE A 553 32.66 -12.12 5.61
CA ILE A 553 32.45 -13.54 5.25
C ILE A 553 33.06 -13.89 3.90
N LEU A 554 33.16 -12.93 2.98
CA LEU A 554 33.78 -13.14 1.67
C LEU A 554 35.29 -13.39 1.83
N GLN A 555 35.85 -14.35 1.10
CA GLN A 555 37.29 -14.59 1.10
C GLN A 555 38.07 -13.40 0.52
N PRO A 556 39.27 -13.08 1.04
CA PRO A 556 40.09 -12.00 0.51
C PRO A 556 40.43 -12.28 -0.97
N GLY A 557 40.30 -11.25 -1.79
CA GLY A 557 40.53 -11.34 -3.23
C GLY A 557 39.33 -11.83 -4.06
N ARG A 558 38.15 -12.05 -3.45
CA ARG A 558 36.95 -12.59 -4.13
C ARG A 558 35.91 -11.53 -4.45
N ILE A 559 34.94 -11.93 -5.28
CA ILE A 559 33.96 -11.03 -5.89
C ILE A 559 32.63 -11.03 -5.13
N TYR A 560 32.12 -9.83 -4.88
CA TYR A 560 30.73 -9.54 -4.57
C TYR A 560 30.07 -8.94 -5.81
N ALA A 561 29.11 -9.68 -6.40
CA ALA A 561 28.33 -9.25 -7.56
C ALA A 561 26.92 -8.84 -7.13
N CYS A 562 26.64 -7.53 -7.19
CA CYS A 562 25.36 -6.96 -6.78
C CYS A 562 24.52 -6.56 -7.99
N HIS A 563 23.40 -7.25 -8.22
CA HIS A 563 22.38 -6.85 -9.17
C HIS A 563 21.49 -5.74 -8.57
N VAL A 564 21.26 -4.68 -9.35
CA VAL A 564 20.49 -3.50 -8.94
C VAL A 564 19.84 -2.84 -10.15
N LYS A 565 18.72 -2.15 -9.95
CA LYS A 565 18.05 -1.36 -11.00
C LYS A 565 17.75 0.05 -10.53
N ASP A 566 17.85 1.00 -11.44
CA ASP A 566 17.30 2.34 -11.23
C ASP A 566 15.77 2.33 -11.20
N ARG A 567 15.23 3.34 -10.53
CA ARG A 567 13.78 3.45 -10.28
C ARG A 567 13.24 4.75 -10.83
N ILE A 568 12.02 4.72 -11.36
CA ILE A 568 11.34 5.90 -11.89
C ILE A 568 10.44 6.49 -10.81
N ASN A 569 10.69 7.74 -10.45
CA ASN A 569 9.88 8.51 -9.54
C ASN A 569 8.88 9.38 -10.34
N PHE A 570 7.62 9.37 -9.94
CA PHE A 570 6.59 10.17 -10.61
C PHE A 570 6.64 11.64 -10.18
N GLY A 571 6.55 12.57 -11.13
CA GLY A 571 6.75 14.01 -10.89
C GLY A 571 5.73 14.67 -9.97
N ASN A 572 4.51 14.13 -9.89
CA ASN A 572 3.49 14.55 -8.93
C ASN A 572 3.78 14.08 -7.50
N VAL A 573 4.54 12.99 -7.33
CA VAL A 573 4.95 12.46 -6.02
C VAL A 573 6.19 13.18 -5.52
N THR A 574 7.14 13.50 -6.40
CA THR A 574 8.39 14.20 -6.03
C THR A 574 8.26 15.72 -5.98
N GLY A 575 7.15 16.28 -6.48
CA GLY A 575 6.97 17.73 -6.63
C GLY A 575 7.77 18.33 -7.80
N ALA A 576 8.48 17.52 -8.59
CA ALA A 576 9.30 17.98 -9.71
C ALA A 576 8.46 18.36 -10.96
N GLY A 577 7.19 17.97 -11.01
CA GLY A 577 6.31 18.22 -12.16
C GLY A 577 6.58 17.32 -13.38
N ILE A 578 7.72 16.62 -13.40
CA ILE A 578 8.13 15.64 -14.44
C ILE A 578 8.65 14.35 -13.80
N PRO A 579 8.54 13.18 -14.47
CA PRO A 579 9.16 11.95 -13.98
C PRO A 579 10.69 12.09 -13.86
N THR A 580 11.26 11.62 -12.76
CA THR A 580 12.70 11.63 -12.50
C THR A 580 13.22 10.22 -12.23
N VAL A 581 14.53 10.00 -12.34
CA VAL A 581 15.17 8.70 -12.06
C VAL A 581 15.85 8.76 -10.69
N SER A 582 15.58 7.79 -9.82
CA SER A 582 16.41 7.50 -8.65
C SER A 582 17.60 6.66 -9.12
N PRO A 583 18.84 7.19 -9.04
CA PRO A 583 20.06 6.51 -9.49
C PRO A 583 20.52 5.49 -8.44
N PHE A 584 19.64 4.54 -8.12
CA PHE A 584 19.82 3.58 -7.05
C PHE A 584 21.05 2.68 -7.28
N HIS A 585 21.44 2.44 -8.54
CA HIS A 585 22.69 1.74 -8.85
C HIS A 585 23.93 2.52 -8.37
N ALA A 586 23.93 3.85 -8.50
CA ALA A 586 25.05 4.69 -8.09
C ALA A 586 25.16 4.75 -6.57
N GLU A 587 24.02 4.84 -5.88
CA GLU A 587 23.97 4.75 -4.41
C GLU A 587 24.55 3.41 -3.92
N ALA A 588 24.16 2.29 -4.55
CA ALA A 588 24.69 0.96 -4.25
C ALA A 588 26.22 0.87 -4.48
N LEU A 589 26.71 1.47 -5.56
CA LEU A 589 28.14 1.55 -5.88
C LEU A 589 28.91 2.27 -4.77
N PHE A 590 28.48 3.49 -4.41
CA PHE A 590 29.16 4.27 -3.38
C PHE A 590 29.05 3.63 -1.99
N HIS A 591 27.93 2.96 -1.70
CA HIS A 591 27.74 2.20 -0.47
C HIS A 591 28.75 1.04 -0.35
N GLY A 592 28.96 0.27 -1.42
CA GLY A 592 29.95 -0.81 -1.44
C GLY A 592 31.37 -0.29 -1.17
N ILE A 593 31.76 0.81 -1.82
CA ILE A 593 33.07 1.45 -1.63
C ILE A 593 33.23 1.98 -0.20
N LYS A 594 32.20 2.65 0.34
CA LYS A 594 32.17 3.16 1.73
C LYS A 594 32.53 2.08 2.75
N HIS A 595 32.09 0.84 2.52
CA HIS A 595 32.32 -0.29 3.43
C HIS A 595 33.60 -1.08 3.16
N GLY A 596 34.44 -0.67 2.21
CA GLY A 596 35.78 -1.22 2.01
C GLY A 596 35.93 -2.23 0.88
N PHE A 597 34.94 -2.37 0.00
CA PHE A 597 35.11 -3.10 -1.25
C PHE A 597 35.84 -2.23 -2.30
N ASP A 598 36.69 -2.87 -3.10
CA ASP A 598 37.25 -2.26 -4.32
C ASP A 598 36.24 -2.41 -5.47
N TYR A 599 35.87 -1.31 -6.14
CA TYR A 599 35.01 -1.36 -7.31
C TYR A 599 35.80 -1.81 -8.56
N MET A 600 35.33 -2.88 -9.22
CA MET A 600 36.01 -3.51 -10.35
C MET A 600 35.36 -3.22 -11.71
N GLY A 601 34.08 -2.83 -11.72
CA GLY A 601 33.35 -2.52 -12.94
C GLY A 601 31.84 -2.75 -12.81
N MET A 602 31.10 -2.32 -13.82
CA MET A 602 29.64 -2.42 -13.91
C MET A 602 29.25 -3.04 -15.24
N ILE A 603 28.24 -3.91 -15.21
CA ILE A 603 27.64 -4.54 -16.39
C ILE A 603 26.20 -4.04 -16.52
N THR A 604 25.78 -3.62 -17.71
CA THR A 604 24.42 -3.14 -18.01
C THR A 604 23.59 -4.27 -18.61
N VAL A 605 22.33 -4.37 -18.19
CA VAL A 605 21.37 -5.38 -18.64
C VAL A 605 20.17 -4.66 -19.25
N VAL A 606 19.99 -4.80 -20.56
CA VAL A 606 18.96 -4.06 -21.31
C VAL A 606 17.58 -4.63 -21.04
N THR A 607 16.63 -3.71 -20.99
CA THR A 607 15.23 -4.00 -20.77
C THR A 607 14.42 -3.48 -21.96
N ASP A 608 13.30 -4.14 -22.27
CA ASP A 608 12.39 -3.68 -23.32
C ASP A 608 11.72 -2.36 -22.88
N VAL A 609 12.18 -1.27 -23.50
CA VAL A 609 11.77 0.10 -23.18
C VAL A 609 10.32 0.40 -23.53
N VAL A 610 9.71 -0.31 -24.49
CA VAL A 610 8.31 -0.09 -24.88
C VAL A 610 7.37 -0.89 -23.97
N ARG A 611 7.79 -2.06 -23.48
CA ARG A 611 7.04 -2.77 -22.44
C ARG A 611 7.09 -2.03 -21.09
N GLU A 612 8.20 -1.34 -20.80
CA GLU A 612 8.34 -0.40 -19.67
C GLU A 612 7.44 0.85 -19.85
N ASN A 613 7.18 1.25 -21.09
CA ASN A 613 6.39 2.44 -21.48
C ASN A 613 4.90 2.32 -21.18
N ASN A 614 4.30 1.16 -21.46
CA ASN A 614 2.86 0.92 -21.27
C ASN A 614 2.40 1.04 -19.79
N GLN A 615 3.35 1.20 -18.85
CA GLN A 615 3.08 1.30 -17.41
C GLN A 615 3.38 2.69 -16.81
N THR A 616 4.12 3.59 -17.49
CA THR A 616 4.69 4.80 -16.84
C THR A 616 4.55 6.14 -17.59
N TYR A 617 3.91 6.18 -18.76
CA TYR A 617 3.62 7.39 -19.58
C TYR A 617 4.83 8.26 -20.04
N ARG A 618 6.04 8.06 -19.51
CA ARG A 618 7.24 8.91 -19.72
C ARG A 618 7.92 8.74 -21.09
N LEU A 619 7.72 7.59 -21.75
CA LEU A 619 8.27 7.26 -23.07
C LEU A 619 7.14 7.17 -24.13
N GLY A 620 5.94 7.65 -23.80
CA GLY A 620 4.73 7.46 -24.61
C GLY A 620 4.84 8.22 -25.92
N TYR A 621 4.67 7.54 -27.05
CA TYR A 621 4.78 8.15 -28.39
C TYR A 621 3.90 9.40 -28.53
N SER A 622 2.60 9.29 -28.21
CA SER A 622 1.67 10.42 -28.26
C SER A 622 1.99 11.55 -27.27
N GLU A 623 2.71 11.26 -26.18
CA GLU A 623 3.10 12.25 -25.17
C GLU A 623 4.38 12.99 -25.55
N VAL A 624 5.36 12.29 -26.14
CA VAL A 624 6.59 12.87 -26.70
C VAL A 624 6.27 13.76 -27.90
N CYS A 625 5.30 13.40 -28.73
CA CYS A 625 4.84 14.25 -29.83
C CYS A 625 4.16 15.55 -29.36
N LYS A 626 3.70 15.62 -28.12
CA LYS A 626 3.15 16.86 -27.52
C LYS A 626 4.25 17.76 -26.96
N ASP A 627 5.19 17.17 -26.24
CA ASP A 627 6.36 17.83 -25.67
C ASP A 627 7.47 16.80 -25.42
N GLY A 628 8.57 16.89 -26.17
CA GLY A 628 9.68 15.94 -26.10
C GLY A 628 10.64 16.20 -24.93
N THR A 629 10.55 17.33 -24.23
CA THR A 629 11.49 17.70 -23.16
C THR A 629 11.36 16.82 -21.91
N LYS A 630 10.23 16.13 -21.74
CA LYS A 630 9.98 15.15 -20.69
C LYS A 630 10.44 13.73 -21.03
N MET A 631 11.01 13.52 -22.21
CA MET A 631 11.45 12.20 -22.67
C MET A 631 12.72 11.78 -21.93
N GLY A 632 12.60 10.72 -21.12
CA GLY A 632 13.73 10.06 -20.50
C GLY A 632 14.37 8.98 -21.38
N VAL A 633 15.25 8.16 -20.80
CA VAL A 633 15.85 6.97 -21.45
C VAL A 633 15.33 5.68 -20.83
N GLY A 634 15.47 4.54 -21.51
CA GLY A 634 15.18 3.22 -20.93
C GLY A 634 15.91 3.01 -19.60
N SER A 635 15.33 2.24 -18.66
CA SER A 635 15.97 1.95 -17.37
C SER A 635 16.53 0.53 -17.36
N PRO A 636 17.79 0.35 -17.80
CA PRO A 636 18.43 -0.95 -17.73
C PRO A 636 18.67 -1.38 -16.27
N GLU A 637 18.88 -2.67 -16.10
CA GLU A 637 19.38 -3.26 -14.87
C GLU A 637 20.92 -3.27 -14.87
N TYR A 638 21.58 -3.41 -13.73
CA TYR A 638 23.03 -3.34 -13.59
C TYR A 638 23.57 -4.44 -12.68
N ILE A 639 24.77 -4.95 -12.99
CA ILE A 639 25.58 -5.78 -12.09
C ILE A 639 26.82 -4.98 -11.69
N LEU A 640 26.95 -4.68 -10.40
CA LEU A 640 28.13 -4.04 -9.82
C LEU A 640 29.10 -5.13 -9.34
N LEU A 641 30.35 -5.08 -9.82
CA LEU A 641 31.40 -6.00 -9.42
C LEU A 641 32.29 -5.34 -8.37
N PHE A 642 32.31 -5.93 -7.19
CA PHE A 642 33.12 -5.52 -6.06
C PHE A 642 34.14 -6.60 -5.71
N HIS A 643 35.33 -6.21 -5.29
CA HIS A 643 36.42 -7.09 -4.88
C HIS A 643 36.79 -6.83 -3.43
N LYS A 644 36.86 -7.88 -2.60
CA LYS A 644 37.43 -7.75 -1.26
C LYS A 644 38.95 -7.62 -1.38
N PRO A 645 39.60 -6.61 -0.78
CA PRO A 645 41.06 -6.50 -0.81
C PRO A 645 41.75 -7.77 -0.28
N GLN A 646 42.80 -8.20 -0.96
CA GLN A 646 43.67 -9.30 -0.55
C GLN A 646 44.49 -8.94 0.72
N THR A 647 44.93 -9.94 1.48
CA THR A 647 45.64 -9.72 2.76
C THR A 647 46.98 -9.01 2.56
N ASP A 648 47.70 -9.33 1.47
CA ASP A 648 48.96 -8.68 1.09
C ASP A 648 48.81 -7.93 -0.24
N ARG A 649 48.77 -6.59 -0.17
CA ARG A 649 48.62 -5.73 -1.34
C ARG A 649 49.90 -5.55 -2.17
N SER A 650 51.04 -6.09 -1.74
CA SER A 650 52.26 -6.14 -2.57
C SER A 650 52.17 -7.17 -3.71
N ARG A 651 51.20 -8.10 -3.61
CA ARG A 651 50.87 -9.10 -4.63
C ARG A 651 49.51 -8.78 -5.25
N GLY A 652 49.44 -8.78 -6.58
CA GLY A 652 48.20 -8.48 -7.33
C GLY A 652 47.23 -9.66 -7.48
N TYR A 653 47.37 -10.71 -6.67
CA TYR A 653 46.55 -11.93 -6.74
C TYR A 653 45.75 -12.09 -5.44
N ALA A 654 44.58 -12.73 -5.53
CA ALA A 654 43.82 -13.18 -4.37
C ALA A 654 44.66 -14.13 -3.50
N ASP A 655 44.40 -14.13 -2.18
CA ASP A 655 45.09 -15.00 -1.22
C ASP A 655 44.99 -16.48 -1.62
N VAL A 656 43.80 -16.88 -2.10
CA VAL A 656 43.57 -18.13 -2.83
C VAL A 656 43.17 -17.77 -4.27
N PRO A 657 44.05 -17.98 -5.26
CA PRO A 657 43.75 -17.62 -6.64
C PRO A 657 42.56 -18.40 -7.24
N VAL A 658 41.73 -17.72 -8.02
CA VAL A 658 40.79 -18.38 -8.96
C VAL A 658 41.61 -18.94 -10.11
N THR A 659 41.72 -20.26 -10.21
CA THR A 659 42.58 -20.92 -11.20
C THR A 659 41.74 -21.61 -12.27
N LYS A 660 42.21 -21.57 -13.51
CA LYS A 660 41.59 -22.26 -14.64
C LYS A 660 42.64 -23.17 -15.28
N ALA A 661 42.32 -24.46 -15.47
CA ALA A 661 43.24 -25.40 -16.10
C ALA A 661 43.48 -24.99 -17.56
N LYS A 662 44.74 -24.94 -18.00
CA LYS A 662 45.07 -24.64 -19.40
C LYS A 662 44.66 -25.80 -20.33
N PRO A 663 44.42 -25.54 -21.64
CA PRO A 663 44.13 -26.61 -22.59
C PRO A 663 45.27 -27.63 -22.68
N MET A 664 44.96 -28.89 -22.97
CA MET A 664 45.95 -29.91 -23.34
C MET A 664 46.49 -29.62 -24.74
N CYS A 665 47.67 -30.13 -25.09
CA CYS A 665 48.26 -29.98 -26.43
C CYS A 665 48.52 -31.35 -27.09
N LEU A 666 48.75 -31.35 -28.40
CA LEU A 666 49.27 -32.51 -29.14
C LEU A 666 50.76 -32.31 -29.44
N ASP A 667 51.57 -33.34 -29.24
CA ASP A 667 52.96 -33.35 -29.70
C ASP A 667 53.09 -33.71 -31.19
N ASP A 668 54.32 -33.73 -31.72
CA ASP A 668 54.60 -34.00 -33.14
C ASP A 668 54.22 -35.43 -33.56
N ALA A 669 54.05 -36.36 -32.62
CA ALA A 669 53.60 -37.73 -32.85
C ALA A 669 52.06 -37.87 -32.77
N GLY A 670 51.36 -36.82 -32.33
CA GLY A 670 49.90 -36.83 -32.14
C GLY A 670 49.46 -37.30 -30.75
N ASP A 671 50.38 -37.43 -29.80
CA ASP A 671 50.08 -37.84 -28.43
C ASP A 671 49.64 -36.64 -27.57
N ARG A 672 48.77 -36.90 -26.58
CA ARG A 672 48.25 -35.85 -25.68
C ARG A 672 49.28 -35.51 -24.62
N ILE A 673 49.67 -34.23 -24.56
CA ILE A 673 50.63 -33.70 -23.58
C ILE A 673 50.04 -32.53 -22.78
N PRO A 674 50.55 -32.22 -21.57
CA PRO A 674 50.20 -31.00 -20.85
C PRO A 674 50.47 -29.72 -21.67
N PHE A 675 49.84 -28.61 -21.31
CA PHE A 675 49.95 -27.34 -22.05
C PHE A 675 51.42 -26.93 -22.32
N ASP A 676 51.82 -26.94 -23.59
CA ASP A 676 53.04 -26.32 -24.09
C ASP A 676 52.66 -25.17 -25.03
N ARG A 677 53.27 -24.01 -24.84
CA ARG A 677 53.05 -22.80 -25.64
C ARG A 677 53.47 -22.98 -27.11
N LYS A 678 54.37 -23.93 -27.41
CA LYS A 678 54.86 -24.23 -28.76
C LYS A 678 54.06 -25.32 -29.48
N ALA A 679 53.23 -26.06 -28.75
CA ALA A 679 52.43 -27.16 -29.28
C ALA A 679 50.98 -26.71 -29.56
N ALA A 680 50.27 -27.41 -30.44
CA ALA A 680 48.91 -27.07 -30.81
C ALA A 680 47.92 -27.45 -29.69
N PRO A 681 47.09 -26.52 -29.16
CA PRO A 681 46.13 -26.83 -28.11
C PRO A 681 44.92 -27.60 -28.66
N ILE A 682 44.39 -28.53 -27.87
CA ILE A 682 43.21 -29.33 -28.18
C ILE A 682 41.94 -28.54 -27.83
N PRO A 683 41.10 -28.14 -28.81
CA PRO A 683 39.86 -27.41 -28.54
C PRO A 683 38.92 -28.16 -27.59
N GLY A 684 38.23 -27.44 -26.71
CA GLY A 684 37.29 -28.03 -25.74
C GLY A 684 37.95 -28.61 -24.48
N THR A 685 39.30 -28.68 -24.42
CA THR A 685 40.02 -29.05 -23.20
C THR A 685 40.44 -27.78 -22.45
N GLY A 686 40.15 -27.70 -21.14
CA GLY A 686 40.56 -26.57 -20.29
C GLY A 686 40.01 -25.18 -20.69
N TYR A 687 40.68 -24.14 -20.22
CA TYR A 687 40.38 -22.73 -20.43
C TYR A 687 41.34 -22.11 -21.43
N SER A 688 40.92 -22.06 -22.70
CA SER A 688 41.75 -21.64 -23.82
C SER A 688 41.98 -20.13 -23.88
N VAL A 689 43.03 -19.71 -24.60
CA VAL A 689 43.28 -18.29 -24.91
C VAL A 689 42.11 -17.67 -25.66
N ALA A 690 41.45 -18.41 -26.56
CA ALA A 690 40.25 -17.95 -27.26
C ALA A 690 39.09 -17.68 -26.28
N ARG A 691 38.85 -18.59 -25.32
CA ARG A 691 37.83 -18.40 -24.28
C ARG A 691 38.20 -17.24 -23.36
N TRP A 692 39.47 -17.13 -22.95
CA TRP A 692 39.97 -15.98 -22.18
C TRP A 692 39.85 -14.66 -22.93
N GLN A 693 40.04 -14.61 -24.24
CA GLN A 693 39.84 -13.39 -25.00
C GLN A 693 38.38 -13.00 -25.00
N VAL A 694 37.44 -13.94 -25.10
CA VAL A 694 35.99 -13.69 -25.00
C VAL A 694 35.60 -13.26 -23.57
N ASP A 695 35.71 -14.15 -22.55
CA ASP A 695 36.48 -13.91 -21.32
C ASP A 695 36.74 -12.46 -20.84
N ALA A 696 37.78 -11.87 -21.37
CA ALA A 696 38.39 -10.63 -20.91
C ALA A 696 37.95 -9.44 -21.78
N HIS A 697 37.40 -9.71 -22.95
CA HIS A 697 36.77 -8.68 -23.76
C HIS A 697 35.57 -8.13 -22.99
N ALA A 698 35.30 -6.84 -23.19
CA ALA A 698 34.05 -6.27 -22.70
C ALA A 698 32.81 -6.90 -23.37
N PHE A 699 32.99 -7.76 -24.41
CA PHE A 699 31.95 -8.24 -25.36
C PHE A 699 32.00 -9.75 -25.61
N TRP A 700 30.82 -10.38 -25.67
CA TRP A 700 30.67 -11.82 -25.68
C TRP A 700 29.53 -12.22 -26.62
N ARG A 701 29.82 -13.03 -27.65
CA ARG A 701 28.85 -13.48 -28.68
C ARG A 701 28.64 -15.00 -28.63
N SER A 702 27.49 -15.47 -29.13
CA SER A 702 27.24 -16.89 -29.45
C SER A 702 26.86 -17.02 -30.94
N SER A 703 27.24 -18.12 -31.60
CA SER A 703 27.21 -18.28 -33.07
C SER A 703 25.86 -18.77 -33.62
N GLY A 704 25.42 -18.18 -34.75
CA GLY A 704 24.32 -18.67 -35.59
C GLY A 704 24.37 -18.01 -36.98
N ASP A 705 24.50 -18.80 -38.04
CA ASP A 705 24.85 -18.35 -39.40
C ASP A 705 23.65 -18.07 -40.34
N ARG A 706 23.90 -17.13 -41.27
CA ARG A 706 23.25 -16.80 -42.57
C ARG A 706 22.11 -15.75 -42.60
N MET A 707 22.20 -14.86 -43.60
CA MET A 707 21.25 -13.77 -43.91
C MET A 707 20.00 -14.18 -44.72
N LEU A 708 18.87 -13.50 -44.46
CA LEU A 708 17.58 -13.51 -45.18
C LEU A 708 17.22 -12.08 -45.64
N GLY A 709 16.41 -11.92 -46.69
CA GLY A 709 16.08 -10.62 -47.32
C GLY A 709 14.78 -9.94 -46.85
N ALA A 710 14.57 -8.69 -47.23
CA ALA A 710 13.44 -7.84 -46.80
C ALA A 710 12.04 -8.40 -47.09
N ALA A 711 11.88 -9.16 -48.18
CA ALA A 711 10.62 -9.82 -48.51
C ALA A 711 10.30 -11.02 -47.59
N GLU A 712 11.32 -11.66 -47.02
CA GLU A 712 11.16 -12.77 -46.07
C GLU A 712 10.81 -12.24 -44.67
N LEU A 713 11.37 -11.09 -44.28
CA LEU A 713 11.12 -10.42 -43.00
C LEU A 713 9.64 -10.01 -42.80
N ALA A 714 8.96 -9.59 -43.87
CA ALA A 714 7.55 -9.17 -43.83
C ALA A 714 6.57 -10.34 -43.57
N SER A 715 7.02 -11.59 -43.72
CA SER A 715 6.17 -12.78 -43.52
C SER A 715 6.19 -13.31 -42.08
N PHE A 716 7.06 -12.76 -41.21
CA PHE A 716 7.18 -13.18 -39.82
C PHE A 716 6.31 -12.32 -38.90
N GLY A 717 5.60 -12.97 -37.97
CA GLY A 717 4.85 -12.25 -36.93
C GLY A 717 5.78 -11.43 -36.00
N PRO A 718 5.24 -10.42 -35.30
CA PRO A 718 6.03 -9.38 -34.63
C PRO A 718 6.99 -9.87 -33.52
N GLY A 719 6.70 -11.00 -32.87
CA GLY A 719 7.63 -11.61 -31.90
C GLY A 719 8.88 -12.26 -32.52
N LYS A 720 8.81 -12.71 -33.78
CA LYS A 720 9.97 -13.24 -34.52
C LYS A 720 10.81 -12.10 -35.11
N LEU A 721 10.16 -11.01 -35.53
CA LEU A 721 10.80 -9.78 -36.03
C LEU A 721 11.75 -9.15 -35.01
N ALA A 722 11.35 -9.04 -33.73
CA ALA A 722 12.21 -8.48 -32.67
C ALA A 722 13.54 -9.22 -32.55
N LYS A 723 13.52 -10.57 -32.58
CA LYS A 723 14.73 -11.38 -32.47
C LYS A 723 15.58 -11.35 -33.74
N LEU A 724 14.95 -11.34 -34.92
CA LEU A 724 15.64 -11.31 -36.22
C LEU A 724 16.29 -9.94 -36.48
N PHE A 725 15.58 -8.84 -36.21
CA PHE A 725 16.05 -7.48 -36.49
C PHE A 725 17.20 -7.07 -35.57
N THR A 726 17.14 -7.41 -34.28
CA THR A 726 18.27 -7.23 -33.36
C THR A 726 19.51 -7.98 -33.82
N SER A 727 19.36 -9.19 -34.38
CA SER A 727 20.48 -9.96 -34.95
C SER A 727 21.05 -9.28 -36.21
N MET A 728 20.18 -8.79 -37.08
CA MET A 728 20.55 -8.13 -38.34
C MET A 728 21.23 -6.77 -38.15
N SER A 729 20.83 -5.99 -37.14
CA SER A 729 21.44 -4.68 -36.82
C SER A 729 22.82 -4.78 -36.18
N LEU A 730 23.21 -5.96 -35.68
CA LEU A 730 24.52 -6.24 -35.07
C LEU A 730 25.58 -6.73 -36.08
N GLU A 731 25.15 -7.14 -37.27
CA GLU A 731 26.00 -7.67 -38.36
C GLU A 731 26.32 -6.65 -39.46
N ASN A 732 25.52 -5.58 -39.57
CA ASN A 732 25.67 -4.52 -40.56
C ASN A 732 26.06 -3.18 -39.91
N VAL A 733 26.67 -2.26 -40.68
CA VAL A 733 26.84 -0.88 -40.21
C VAL A 733 25.46 -0.29 -39.97
N TYR A 734 25.17 0.07 -38.72
CA TYR A 734 23.89 0.65 -38.33
C TYR A 734 23.61 1.92 -39.16
N ASN A 735 22.56 1.88 -39.96
CA ASN A 735 22.07 3.01 -40.75
C ASN A 735 20.73 3.43 -40.14
N TYR A 736 20.73 4.60 -39.50
CA TYR A 736 19.59 5.13 -38.76
C TYR A 736 18.42 5.42 -39.70
N GLU A 737 18.68 6.04 -40.84
CA GLU A 737 17.70 6.40 -41.86
C GLU A 737 17.02 5.16 -42.45
N TYR A 738 17.78 4.10 -42.69
CA TYR A 738 17.26 2.81 -43.16
C TYR A 738 16.43 2.09 -42.09
N HIS A 739 16.83 2.15 -40.82
CA HIS A 739 16.04 1.60 -39.71
C HIS A 739 14.69 2.34 -39.58
N VAL A 740 14.71 3.67 -39.67
CA VAL A 740 13.48 4.48 -39.67
C VAL A 740 12.62 4.15 -40.90
N GLU A 741 13.20 4.04 -42.09
CA GLU A 741 12.49 3.68 -43.33
C GLU A 741 11.80 2.29 -43.23
N VAL A 742 12.50 1.29 -42.70
CA VAL A 742 11.94 -0.06 -42.45
C VAL A 742 10.81 0.00 -41.41
N GLY A 743 10.98 0.80 -40.35
CA GLY A 743 9.95 1.05 -39.36
C GLY A 743 8.70 1.71 -39.94
N GLU A 744 8.87 2.75 -40.76
CA GLU A 744 7.79 3.48 -41.43
C GLU A 744 7.06 2.60 -42.46
N ALA A 745 7.79 1.76 -43.21
CA ALA A 745 7.20 0.79 -44.12
C ALA A 745 6.36 -0.28 -43.39
N LEU A 746 6.85 -0.81 -42.27
CA LEU A 746 6.11 -1.76 -41.42
C LEU A 746 4.91 -1.09 -40.73
N LEU A 747 5.02 0.19 -40.35
CA LEU A 747 3.90 0.97 -39.82
C LEU A 747 2.81 1.20 -40.86
N ALA A 748 3.17 1.56 -42.10
CA ALA A 748 2.23 1.71 -43.21
C ALA A 748 1.48 0.41 -43.54
N GLY A 749 2.14 -0.74 -43.34
CA GLY A 749 1.55 -2.09 -43.45
C GLY A 749 0.80 -2.58 -42.21
N LYS A 750 0.67 -1.76 -41.15
CA LYS A 750 0.09 -2.14 -39.83
C LYS A 750 0.76 -3.35 -39.15
N ALA A 751 2.03 -3.60 -39.46
CA ALA A 751 2.82 -4.71 -38.93
C ALA A 751 3.75 -4.30 -37.76
N LEU A 752 3.83 -3.00 -37.45
CA LEU A 752 4.61 -2.46 -36.33
C LEU A 752 3.74 -2.29 -35.06
N PRO A 753 3.96 -3.06 -33.97
CA PRO A 753 3.20 -2.94 -32.73
C PRO A 753 3.53 -1.65 -31.95
N ALA A 754 2.51 -1.09 -31.29
CA ALA A 754 2.64 0.08 -30.41
C ALA A 754 2.93 -0.31 -28.93
N ASP A 755 2.76 -1.59 -28.57
CA ASP A 755 2.80 -2.07 -27.18
C ASP A 755 4.16 -2.62 -26.72
N TYR A 756 5.08 -2.92 -27.65
CA TYR A 756 6.43 -3.42 -27.37
C TYR A 756 7.39 -3.13 -28.54
N LEU A 757 8.70 -3.11 -28.28
CA LEU A 757 9.71 -2.73 -29.28
C LEU A 757 10.01 -3.92 -30.19
N SER A 758 9.54 -3.85 -31.43
CA SER A 758 9.69 -4.93 -32.42
C SER A 758 10.87 -4.76 -33.37
N LEU A 759 11.41 -3.54 -33.48
CA LEU A 759 12.64 -3.22 -34.20
C LEU A 759 13.68 -2.72 -33.20
N ALA A 760 13.99 -3.54 -32.20
CA ALA A 760 15.01 -3.18 -31.22
C ALA A 760 16.39 -3.28 -31.88
N PRO A 761 17.13 -2.17 -32.09
CA PRO A 761 18.49 -2.27 -32.58
C PRO A 761 19.33 -2.91 -31.49
N GLY A 762 20.06 -3.97 -31.84
CA GLY A 762 21.09 -4.50 -30.95
C GLY A 762 22.16 -3.44 -30.70
N SER A 763 22.60 -3.32 -29.46
CA SER A 763 23.69 -2.41 -29.13
C SER A 763 25.02 -3.01 -29.61
N ALA A 764 25.80 -2.22 -30.35
CA ALA A 764 27.21 -2.54 -30.58
C ALA A 764 28.06 -2.36 -29.30
N ASP A 765 27.49 -1.72 -28.26
CA ASP A 765 28.12 -1.56 -26.95
C ASP A 765 28.12 -2.90 -26.18
N PRO A 766 29.29 -3.41 -25.82
CA PRO A 766 29.44 -4.71 -25.18
C PRO A 766 28.92 -4.87 -23.76
N ALA A 767 28.83 -3.77 -23.01
CA ALA A 767 28.44 -3.78 -21.62
C ALA A 767 26.92 -3.96 -21.46
N VAL A 768 26.19 -4.23 -22.55
CA VAL A 768 24.75 -4.07 -22.70
C VAL A 768 24.13 -5.43 -23.02
N TRP A 769 23.77 -6.21 -21.99
CA TRP A 769 23.15 -7.54 -22.14
C TRP A 769 21.72 -7.40 -22.67
N HIS A 770 21.52 -7.66 -23.97
CA HIS A 770 20.22 -7.57 -24.63
C HIS A 770 19.53 -8.93 -24.83
N ASP A 771 20.13 -10.03 -24.35
CA ASP A 771 19.69 -11.41 -24.57
C ASP A 771 19.12 -12.12 -23.33
N ILE A 772 19.05 -11.42 -22.18
CA ILE A 772 18.50 -11.99 -20.94
C ILE A 772 17.00 -12.24 -21.10
N VAL A 773 16.61 -13.52 -21.00
CA VAL A 773 15.19 -13.90 -21.05
C VAL A 773 14.56 -13.62 -19.70
N ARG A 774 13.90 -12.46 -19.56
CA ARG A 774 13.25 -12.04 -18.30
C ARG A 774 12.29 -13.06 -17.69
N MET A 775 11.62 -13.87 -18.50
CA MET A 775 10.68 -14.87 -18.01
C MET A 775 11.35 -16.16 -17.51
N ARG A 776 12.66 -16.35 -17.75
CA ARG A 776 13.41 -17.54 -17.35
C ARG A 776 13.85 -17.42 -15.89
N THR A 777 12.92 -17.72 -15.00
CA THR A 777 13.06 -17.62 -13.54
C THR A 777 12.35 -18.80 -12.87
N LEU A 778 12.59 -19.03 -11.58
CA LEU A 778 11.91 -20.08 -10.82
C LEU A 778 10.38 -19.84 -10.66
N ASN A 779 9.88 -18.62 -10.92
CA ASN A 779 8.43 -18.35 -10.99
C ASN A 779 7.72 -19.13 -12.11
N GLY A 780 8.44 -19.54 -13.15
CA GLY A 780 7.87 -20.37 -14.23
C GLY A 780 7.26 -21.66 -13.69
N GLU A 781 7.92 -22.30 -12.70
CA GLU A 781 7.45 -23.54 -12.07
C GLU A 781 6.35 -23.29 -11.03
N GLN A 782 6.36 -22.16 -10.31
CA GLN A 782 5.28 -21.78 -9.38
C GLN A 782 3.93 -21.59 -10.10
N SER A 783 3.93 -21.05 -11.32
CA SER A 783 2.72 -20.86 -12.12
C SER A 783 2.02 -22.17 -12.46
N ALA A 784 2.77 -23.28 -12.56
CA ALA A 784 2.23 -24.63 -12.76
C ALA A 784 1.66 -25.25 -11.47
N ARG A 785 2.00 -24.71 -10.28
CA ARG A 785 1.59 -25.22 -8.96
C ARG A 785 0.54 -24.34 -8.26
N ALA A 786 0.07 -23.27 -8.90
CA ALA A 786 -0.94 -22.33 -8.37
C ALA A 786 -0.58 -21.69 -7.02
N VAL A 787 0.71 -21.47 -6.75
CA VAL A 787 1.20 -20.77 -5.55
C VAL A 787 1.34 -19.26 -5.84
N GLU A 788 1.26 -18.43 -4.80
CA GLU A 788 1.50 -16.98 -4.89
C GLU A 788 2.92 -16.71 -5.44
N LYS A 789 3.01 -15.86 -6.46
CA LYS A 789 4.25 -15.64 -7.22
C LYS A 789 5.19 -14.71 -6.46
N HIS A 790 6.49 -15.03 -6.46
CA HIS A 790 7.49 -14.10 -5.96
C HIS A 790 7.47 -12.79 -6.78
N VAL A 791 7.52 -11.65 -6.09
CA VAL A 791 7.33 -10.31 -6.68
C VAL A 791 8.42 -9.96 -7.70
N CYS A 792 9.68 -10.32 -7.43
CA CYS A 792 10.85 -10.00 -8.28
C CYS A 792 11.85 -11.18 -8.34
N PRO A 793 11.60 -12.24 -9.12
CA PRO A 793 12.50 -13.40 -9.17
C PRO A 793 13.78 -13.10 -9.96
N PHE A 794 14.94 -13.56 -9.46
CA PHE A 794 16.23 -13.32 -10.09
C PHE A 794 16.45 -14.20 -11.34
N GLN A 795 16.97 -13.63 -12.43
CA GLN A 795 17.13 -14.29 -13.73
C GLN A 795 18.28 -15.32 -13.72
N ILE A 796 17.99 -16.54 -14.20
CA ILE A 796 18.95 -17.67 -14.20
C ILE A 796 20.21 -17.36 -15.03
N ASP A 797 20.03 -16.74 -16.20
CA ASP A 797 21.14 -16.49 -17.14
C ASP A 797 22.21 -15.55 -16.55
N ILE A 798 21.79 -14.59 -15.72
CA ILE A 798 22.69 -13.67 -15.01
C ILE A 798 23.53 -14.45 -14.01
N VAL A 799 22.87 -15.26 -13.18
CA VAL A 799 23.50 -16.04 -12.11
C VAL A 799 24.53 -17.03 -12.68
N ASP A 800 24.17 -17.79 -13.71
CA ASP A 800 25.06 -18.80 -14.32
C ASP A 800 26.36 -18.17 -14.87
N ARG A 801 26.24 -17.03 -15.56
CA ARG A 801 27.38 -16.29 -16.13
C ARG A 801 28.33 -15.81 -15.04
N LEU A 802 27.79 -15.30 -13.93
CA LEU A 802 28.58 -14.78 -12.82
C LEU A 802 29.33 -15.90 -12.07
N ILE A 803 28.65 -17.01 -11.75
CA ILE A 803 29.27 -18.17 -11.06
C ILE A 803 30.42 -18.74 -11.89
N GLY A 804 30.20 -18.99 -13.19
CA GLY A 804 31.22 -19.58 -14.06
C GLY A 804 32.47 -18.71 -14.23
N ARG A 805 32.33 -17.39 -14.13
CA ARG A 805 33.42 -16.43 -14.37
C ARG A 805 34.29 -16.15 -13.15
N TYR A 806 33.67 -16.04 -11.97
CA TYR A 806 34.30 -15.48 -10.78
C TYR A 806 34.46 -16.46 -9.60
N SER A 807 34.11 -17.75 -9.77
CA SER A 807 34.27 -18.79 -8.73
C SER A 807 34.97 -20.05 -9.25
N ASN A 808 35.68 -20.75 -8.37
CA ASN A 808 36.19 -22.09 -8.63
C ASN A 808 35.12 -23.17 -8.36
N PRO A 809 35.25 -24.38 -8.93
CA PRO A 809 34.44 -25.53 -8.52
C PRO A 809 34.53 -25.81 -7.01
N SER A 810 33.46 -26.35 -6.44
CA SER A 810 33.31 -26.64 -4.99
C SER A 810 33.33 -25.44 -4.03
N GLU A 811 33.53 -24.21 -4.52
CA GLU A 811 33.43 -23.01 -3.66
C GLU A 811 31.99 -22.75 -3.22
N VAL A 812 31.85 -22.07 -2.08
CA VAL A 812 30.56 -21.62 -1.55
C VAL A 812 30.13 -20.33 -2.24
N ILE A 813 28.94 -20.35 -2.84
CA ILE A 813 28.27 -19.17 -3.42
C ILE A 813 27.14 -18.76 -2.48
N TYR A 814 27.19 -17.53 -1.97
CA TYR A 814 26.23 -17.03 -0.99
C TYR A 814 25.32 -15.95 -1.56
N ASP A 815 24.02 -16.03 -1.23
CA ASP A 815 23.03 -14.98 -1.51
C ASP A 815 22.30 -14.55 -0.23
N PRO A 816 22.51 -13.31 0.27
CA PRO A 816 21.80 -12.80 1.46
C PRO A 816 20.31 -12.51 1.22
N PHE A 817 19.86 -12.37 -0.03
CA PHE A 817 18.46 -12.08 -0.38
C PHE A 817 17.91 -13.20 -1.27
N CYS A 818 17.88 -14.42 -0.71
CA CYS A 818 17.86 -15.62 -1.54
C CYS A 818 16.53 -15.87 -2.26
N GLY A 819 15.41 -15.31 -1.78
CA GLY A 819 14.09 -15.43 -2.40
C GLY A 819 13.74 -16.89 -2.65
N LEU A 820 13.50 -17.25 -3.91
CA LEU A 820 13.19 -18.62 -4.32
C LEU A 820 14.40 -19.57 -4.42
N GLY A 821 15.61 -19.10 -4.12
CA GLY A 821 16.80 -19.94 -4.16
C GLY A 821 17.47 -20.06 -5.53
N THR A 822 17.30 -19.10 -6.44
CA THR A 822 17.94 -19.16 -7.76
C THR A 822 19.45 -19.35 -7.64
N VAL A 823 20.13 -18.55 -6.81
CA VAL A 823 21.59 -18.62 -6.63
C VAL A 823 22.06 -20.00 -6.12
N PRO A 824 21.57 -20.55 -4.99
CA PRO A 824 22.03 -21.84 -4.51
C PRO A 824 21.72 -22.99 -5.47
N VAL A 825 20.54 -22.98 -6.13
CA VAL A 825 20.18 -23.99 -7.15
C VAL A 825 21.16 -23.97 -8.31
N ARG A 826 21.48 -22.78 -8.84
CA ARG A 826 22.41 -22.65 -9.97
C ARG A 826 23.86 -22.94 -9.59
N ALA A 827 24.27 -22.59 -8.36
CA ALA A 827 25.58 -22.96 -7.83
C ALA A 827 25.79 -24.49 -7.84
N MET A 828 24.82 -25.24 -7.32
CA MET A 828 24.88 -26.71 -7.35
C MET A 828 24.94 -27.27 -8.77
N LYS A 829 24.09 -26.76 -9.67
CA LYS A 829 24.07 -27.20 -11.07
C LYS A 829 25.42 -27.00 -11.77
N LEU A 830 26.16 -25.95 -11.38
CA LEU A 830 27.48 -25.63 -11.91
C LEU A 830 28.62 -26.26 -11.08
N GLY A 831 28.35 -27.16 -10.14
CA GLY A 831 29.37 -27.88 -9.37
C GLY A 831 30.01 -27.05 -8.24
N ARG A 832 29.29 -26.08 -7.68
CA ARG A 832 29.63 -25.30 -6.49
C ARG A 832 28.71 -25.67 -5.33
N GLN A 833 28.99 -25.18 -4.12
CA GLN A 833 28.07 -25.27 -2.99
C GLN A 833 27.17 -24.04 -2.92
N GLY A 834 25.87 -24.24 -2.77
CA GLY A 834 24.88 -23.16 -2.73
C GLY A 834 24.50 -22.78 -1.30
N CYS A 835 24.65 -21.51 -0.93
CA CYS A 835 24.21 -21.01 0.37
C CYS A 835 23.36 -19.74 0.26
N GLY A 836 22.49 -19.49 1.23
CA GLY A 836 21.75 -18.24 1.29
C GLY A 836 20.79 -18.13 2.47
N SER A 837 20.29 -16.93 2.67
CA SER A 837 19.29 -16.60 3.70
C SER A 837 18.03 -16.02 3.07
N GLU A 838 16.88 -16.41 3.58
CA GLU A 838 15.59 -15.86 3.20
C GLU A 838 14.74 -15.57 4.44
N LEU A 839 14.16 -14.37 4.51
CA LEU A 839 13.36 -13.94 5.66
C LEU A 839 11.94 -14.53 5.60
N ASN A 840 11.35 -14.61 4.41
CA ASN A 840 9.98 -15.10 4.21
C ASN A 840 9.91 -16.63 4.33
N PRO A 841 9.16 -17.19 5.30
CA PRO A 841 9.06 -18.64 5.47
C PRO A 841 8.47 -19.38 4.25
N ALA A 842 7.57 -18.74 3.48
CA ALA A 842 6.99 -19.34 2.29
C ALA A 842 8.02 -19.44 1.15
N TYR A 843 8.78 -18.37 0.91
CA TYR A 843 9.86 -18.40 -0.08
C TYR A 843 10.98 -19.34 0.35
N PHE A 844 11.30 -19.41 1.64
CA PHE A 844 12.23 -20.38 2.19
C PHE A 844 11.77 -21.83 1.94
N ALA A 845 10.49 -22.15 2.14
CA ALA A 845 9.96 -23.48 1.87
C ALA A 845 10.10 -23.86 0.38
N ASP A 846 9.80 -22.92 -0.52
CA ASP A 846 10.01 -23.09 -1.97
C ASP A 846 11.49 -23.28 -2.30
N GLN A 847 12.37 -22.45 -1.74
CA GLN A 847 13.82 -22.53 -1.88
C GLN A 847 14.35 -23.91 -1.48
N VAL A 848 13.92 -24.43 -0.31
CA VAL A 848 14.31 -25.76 0.18
C VAL A 848 13.89 -26.84 -0.82
N HIS A 849 12.66 -26.76 -1.32
CA HIS A 849 12.17 -27.69 -2.32
C HIS A 849 13.03 -27.69 -3.59
N TYR A 850 13.33 -26.52 -4.15
CA TYR A 850 14.16 -26.41 -5.36
C TYR A 850 15.60 -26.87 -5.12
N CYS A 851 16.18 -26.55 -3.97
CA CYS A 851 17.53 -26.99 -3.63
C CYS A 851 17.62 -28.52 -3.52
N GLN A 852 16.67 -29.15 -2.83
CA GLN A 852 16.62 -30.62 -2.72
C GLN A 852 16.35 -31.32 -4.05
N ALA A 853 15.55 -30.71 -4.94
CA ALA A 853 15.30 -31.24 -6.27
C ALA A 853 16.57 -31.19 -7.13
N MET A 854 17.28 -30.06 -7.10
CA MET A 854 18.54 -29.88 -7.81
C MET A 854 19.65 -30.77 -7.27
N GLU A 855 19.77 -30.93 -5.95
CA GLU A 855 20.74 -31.85 -5.36
C GLU A 855 20.49 -33.28 -5.83
N ARG A 856 19.23 -33.73 -5.86
CA ARG A 856 18.87 -35.04 -6.44
C ARG A 856 19.24 -35.13 -7.91
N GLU A 857 19.00 -34.09 -8.70
CA GLU A 857 19.35 -34.05 -10.13
C GLU A 857 20.86 -34.18 -10.35
N VAL A 858 21.68 -33.48 -9.56
CA VAL A 858 23.14 -33.48 -9.69
C VAL A 858 23.78 -34.74 -9.11
N SER A 859 23.13 -35.38 -8.13
CA SER A 859 23.57 -36.64 -7.53
C SER A 859 23.09 -37.89 -8.29
N MET A 860 22.17 -37.74 -9.26
CA MET A 860 21.77 -38.85 -10.13
C MET A 860 22.88 -39.17 -11.14
N PRO A 861 23.39 -40.41 -11.19
CA PRO A 861 24.35 -40.82 -12.22
C PRO A 861 23.74 -40.65 -13.61
N THR A 862 24.50 -40.08 -14.54
CA THR A 862 24.09 -40.02 -15.94
C THR A 862 24.27 -41.39 -16.61
N LEU A 863 23.63 -41.61 -17.75
CA LEU A 863 23.77 -42.85 -18.53
C LEU A 863 25.25 -43.14 -18.87
N PHE A 864 26.05 -42.09 -19.08
CA PHE A 864 27.48 -42.17 -19.37
C PHE A 864 28.34 -42.43 -18.12
N ASP A 865 27.88 -42.00 -16.94
CA ASP A 865 28.56 -42.35 -15.67
C ASP A 865 28.40 -43.84 -15.37
N MET A 866 27.27 -44.46 -15.78
CA MET A 866 27.09 -45.90 -15.68
C MET A 866 27.96 -46.68 -16.67
N GLU A 867 28.15 -46.21 -17.91
CA GLU A 867 29.10 -46.81 -18.86
C GLU A 867 30.55 -46.75 -18.37
N LEU A 868 30.97 -45.63 -17.76
CA LEU A 868 32.32 -45.48 -17.18
C LEU A 868 32.53 -46.40 -15.96
N MET A 869 31.51 -46.58 -15.12
CA MET A 869 31.54 -47.55 -14.03
C MET A 869 31.59 -49.00 -14.53
N ASP A 870 30.92 -49.31 -15.64
CA ASP A 870 30.99 -50.61 -16.29
C ASP A 870 32.37 -50.87 -16.93
N GLU A 871 33.02 -49.85 -17.50
CA GLU A 871 34.40 -49.93 -18.00
C GLU A 871 35.45 -50.05 -16.87
N GLU A 872 35.24 -49.39 -15.73
CA GLU A 872 36.10 -49.55 -14.54
C GLU A 872 35.91 -50.90 -13.85
N ASN A 873 34.69 -51.45 -13.83
CA ASN A 873 34.41 -52.80 -13.33
C ASN A 873 34.88 -53.91 -14.28
N ALA A 874 35.13 -53.59 -15.55
CA ALA A 874 35.67 -54.51 -16.55
C ALA A 874 37.21 -54.55 -16.61
N LYS A 875 37.90 -53.66 -15.89
CA LYS A 875 39.37 -53.70 -15.65
C LYS A 875 39.68 -54.40 -14.33
#